data_AF-A0A6F8YKB4-F1
#
_entry.id   AF-A0A6F8YKB4-F1
#
_cell.length_a   1.000
_cell.length_b   1.000
_cell.length_c   1.000
_cell.angle_alpha   90.00
_cell.angle_beta   90.00
_cell.angle_gamma   90.00
#
_symmetry.space_group_name_H-M   'P 1'
#
loop_
_entity.id
_entity.type
_entity.pdbx_description
1 polymer ?
#
loop_
_entity_poly.entity_id
_entity_poly.type
_entity_poly.pdbx_seq_one_letter_code
_entity_poly.pdbx_strand_id
1 'polypeptide(L)'
;MYATMAAPGMDIPERPITHRFDPRQHRRITGLSDLWLEPGPRGGLVLPSRPDRPLSARSIADLVLRSGEAANDVRILTDDGARHLELLGEVAGLLAHDVLVGPDGAEIRHHAGRDGTGPLHAVPLDRVTQRAMDWLVVQPPDLATPLPGWFTVERGLVRPRKGVVGLPLHGGLVLATRADFVTRRATAHQLGTASEGLVTVAVTARAGGFLVGDYGGTQRVYSGGQLAALLGDLPLYGSDLRLWLTWPSDLDEQHSLANQAAALAETTGATVWTPPPGGSAELIDGRRDLRALDRAGDPVAWHAYRSRFASGVPALRTTPDGLLVPAQERPAVVLPTRPQPDAPAPPPQSPEPQPPPQPPPRPAPPPPPPPPPPPPPQTLPDGPYAGPLDLGHGSPDLQAFRATLQMLRAPDRPEPATAPSPARSGSVPAPDAPATAVAPLPRPALVLEDRRAPAYGPAWLPSRQAVNAAQFHAFVVAPSGSWSVADGIPGAELFLVAFLDPRSVPNGSHLLRVRIGPGGAIPMAALRAHVPARLQHLRGLHEAYLLPAARLNRVSALDTFRVADPGHLVPAGECDGASIRIHCATSPLSIAGLPNDVRRWPTSGTRRAYALVPASRVPLPRGWLRLYRQPPPVQFGRLLLELRVPRDRAIDVWSTAEALAPLTRVRTQAERLRMARVELILGSRSYGRVRVRRAYFADEQRWRRGRRVESGPLPAVLSRLQSPGPT
;
A
#
# COMPACT_ATOMS: atom_id res chain seq x y z
N MET A 1 -44.26 19.45 -27.43
CA MET A 1 -43.45 20.67 -27.31
C MET A 1 -43.42 21.11 -25.85
N TYR A 2 -42.41 20.68 -25.09
CA TYR A 2 -42.09 21.27 -23.79
C TYR A 2 -40.62 21.66 -23.84
N ALA A 3 -40.35 22.94 -23.63
CA ALA A 3 -39.04 23.55 -23.72
C ALA A 3 -38.17 23.09 -22.55
N THR A 4 -37.08 22.40 -22.86
CA THR A 4 -36.02 22.08 -21.90
C THR A 4 -35.26 23.38 -21.59
N MET A 5 -35.47 23.94 -20.39
CA MET A 5 -34.61 25.01 -19.90
C MET A 5 -33.21 24.45 -19.64
N ALA A 6 -32.25 24.86 -20.47
CA ALA A 6 -30.83 24.66 -20.21
C ALA A 6 -30.45 25.40 -18.92
N ALA A 7 -29.83 24.69 -17.97
CA ALA A 7 -29.27 25.33 -16.79
C ALA A 7 -28.20 26.35 -17.23
N PRO A 8 -28.23 27.59 -16.71
CA PRO A 8 -27.24 28.59 -17.06
C PRO A 8 -25.85 28.08 -16.66
N GLY A 9 -24.91 28.13 -17.60
CA GLY A 9 -23.51 27.87 -17.33
C GLY A 9 -23.07 28.71 -16.14
N MET A 10 -22.44 28.09 -15.14
CA MET A 10 -21.72 28.84 -14.12
C MET A 10 -20.57 29.58 -14.81
N ASP A 11 -20.82 30.82 -15.19
CA ASP A 11 -19.79 31.77 -15.57
C ASP A 11 -18.88 31.95 -14.35
N ILE A 12 -17.67 31.42 -14.48
CA ILE A 12 -16.57 31.71 -13.57
C ILE A 12 -16.29 33.20 -13.76
N PRO A 13 -16.32 34.04 -12.71
CA PRO A 13 -16.07 35.46 -12.86
C PRO A 13 -14.72 35.68 -13.54
N GLU A 14 -14.73 36.37 -14.68
CA GLU A 14 -13.54 36.80 -15.42
C GLU A 14 -12.64 37.58 -14.48
N ARG A 15 -11.50 36.99 -14.13
CA ARG A 15 -10.49 37.60 -13.28
C ARG A 15 -9.53 38.41 -14.14
N PRO A 16 -9.00 39.53 -13.61
CA PRO A 16 -8.08 40.39 -14.35
C PRO A 16 -6.83 39.60 -14.75
N ILE A 17 -6.68 39.41 -16.06
CA ILE A 17 -5.51 38.81 -16.68
C ILE A 17 -4.43 39.89 -16.73
N THR A 18 -3.38 39.78 -15.91
CA THR A 18 -2.28 40.74 -15.89
C THR A 18 -1.28 40.52 -17.03
N HIS A 19 -0.71 41.62 -17.54
CA HIS A 19 0.36 41.69 -18.55
C HIS A 19 1.59 40.81 -18.24
N ARG A 20 2.22 40.31 -19.32
CA ARG A 20 3.55 39.68 -19.51
C ARG A 20 4.07 38.76 -18.38
N PHE A 21 4.42 37.53 -18.73
CA PHE A 21 5.02 36.52 -17.82
C PHE A 21 6.18 37.11 -16.98
N ASP A 22 6.01 37.13 -15.64
CA ASP A 22 7.05 37.51 -14.67
C ASP A 22 7.66 36.24 -14.01
N PRO A 23 8.89 35.83 -14.38
CA PRO A 23 9.52 34.64 -13.81
C PRO A 23 9.71 34.70 -12.29
N ARG A 24 9.65 35.88 -11.66
CA ARG A 24 9.79 36.04 -10.20
C ARG A 24 8.52 35.69 -9.44
N GLN A 25 7.35 35.80 -10.07
CA GLN A 25 6.04 35.52 -9.47
C GLN A 25 5.50 34.14 -9.85
N HIS A 26 6.16 33.50 -10.82
CA HIS A 26 5.77 32.21 -11.36
C HIS A 26 5.99 31.07 -10.37
N ARG A 27 4.98 30.21 -10.24
CA ARG A 27 5.02 29.04 -9.38
C ARG A 27 5.94 27.98 -9.98
N ARG A 28 7.06 27.74 -9.32
CA ARG A 28 7.90 26.55 -9.59
C ARG A 28 7.16 25.27 -9.21
N ILE A 29 7.17 24.30 -10.11
CA ILE A 29 6.64 22.96 -9.88
C ILE A 29 7.84 22.04 -9.69
N THR A 30 7.90 21.32 -8.57
CA THR A 30 8.98 20.37 -8.31
C THR A 30 9.08 19.34 -9.43
N GLY A 31 10.28 19.18 -9.99
CA GLY A 31 10.53 18.27 -11.09
C GLY A 31 10.26 18.86 -12.48
N LEU A 32 9.83 20.12 -12.61
CA LEU A 32 9.56 20.78 -13.89
C LEU A 32 10.42 22.02 -14.02
N SER A 33 11.24 22.09 -15.07
CA SER A 33 12.04 23.27 -15.41
C SER A 33 11.28 24.14 -16.42
N ASP A 34 11.16 25.43 -16.13
CA ASP A 34 10.44 26.38 -16.98
C ASP A 34 11.44 27.24 -17.77
N LEU A 35 11.35 27.20 -19.12
CA LEU A 35 12.21 27.99 -20.01
C LEU A 35 11.36 28.92 -20.88
N TRP A 36 11.61 30.22 -20.78
CA TRP A 36 10.91 31.25 -21.56
C TRP A 36 11.66 31.54 -22.86
N LEU A 37 10.98 31.31 -23.98
CA LEU A 37 11.44 31.61 -25.33
C LEU A 37 10.38 32.48 -26.05
N GLU A 38 10.80 33.25 -27.04
CA GLU A 38 9.90 34.03 -27.91
C GLU A 38 10.12 33.60 -29.38
N PRO A 39 9.10 33.70 -30.26
CA PRO A 39 9.29 33.58 -31.70
C PRO A 39 10.13 34.75 -32.23
N GLY A 40 11.25 34.46 -32.87
CA GLY A 40 12.11 35.44 -33.51
C GLY A 40 11.60 35.89 -34.88
N PRO A 41 12.19 36.93 -35.48
CA PRO A 41 11.74 37.52 -36.76
C PRO A 41 11.80 36.54 -37.94
N ARG A 42 12.60 35.48 -37.84
CA ARG A 42 12.71 34.41 -38.85
C ARG A 42 11.88 33.16 -38.51
N GLY A 43 10.99 33.24 -37.52
CA GLY A 43 10.17 32.13 -37.06
C GLY A 43 10.90 31.08 -36.22
N GLY A 44 12.18 31.26 -35.89
CA GLY A 44 12.90 30.39 -34.94
C GLY A 44 12.72 30.85 -33.50
N LEU A 45 12.87 29.97 -32.50
CA LEU A 45 12.81 30.35 -31.08
C LEU A 45 14.06 31.11 -30.65
N VAL A 46 13.89 32.19 -29.90
CA VAL A 46 14.96 33.07 -29.39
C VAL A 46 14.83 33.28 -27.89
N LEU A 47 15.91 33.67 -27.23
CA LEU A 47 15.82 34.21 -25.87
C LEU A 47 15.31 35.66 -25.93
N PRO A 48 14.40 36.09 -25.05
CA PRO A 48 13.95 37.49 -25.01
C PRO A 48 15.09 38.51 -24.87
N SER A 49 16.18 38.12 -24.19
CA SER A 49 17.38 38.97 -24.02
C SER A 49 18.31 38.99 -25.23
N ARG A 50 18.09 38.13 -26.23
CA ARG A 50 18.90 37.99 -27.46
C ARG A 50 18.01 37.68 -28.66
N PRO A 51 17.11 38.59 -29.06
CA PRO A 51 16.08 38.33 -30.06
C PRO A 51 16.63 38.07 -31.48
N ASP A 52 17.85 38.50 -31.77
CA ASP A 52 18.46 38.34 -33.10
C ASP A 52 19.15 36.98 -33.31
N ARG A 53 19.20 36.12 -32.28
CA ARG A 53 19.93 34.85 -32.31
C ARG A 53 18.98 33.67 -32.15
N PRO A 54 18.50 33.05 -33.25
CA PRO A 54 17.70 31.83 -33.16
C PRO A 54 18.49 30.71 -32.47
N LEU A 55 17.79 29.94 -31.65
CA LEU A 55 18.35 28.83 -30.90
C LEU A 55 18.17 27.53 -31.67
N SER A 56 19.24 26.73 -31.73
CA SER A 56 19.15 25.32 -32.11
C SER A 56 18.67 24.47 -30.94
N ALA A 57 18.22 23.23 -31.21
CA ALA A 57 17.80 22.29 -30.18
C ALA A 57 18.91 22.08 -29.13
N ARG A 58 20.16 21.89 -29.58
CA ARG A 58 21.33 21.79 -28.69
C ARG A 58 21.52 23.02 -27.81
N SER A 59 21.33 24.22 -28.35
CA SER A 59 21.45 25.46 -27.57
C SER A 59 20.37 25.56 -26.50
N ILE A 60 19.14 25.10 -26.80
CA ILE A 60 18.02 25.03 -25.84
C ILE A 60 18.33 23.98 -24.76
N ALA A 61 18.76 22.77 -25.13
CA ALA A 61 19.13 21.73 -24.19
C ALA A 61 20.26 22.19 -23.25
N ASP A 62 21.30 22.84 -23.78
CA ASP A 62 22.40 23.38 -22.98
C ASP A 62 21.92 24.48 -22.00
N LEU A 63 20.92 25.28 -22.37
CA LEU A 63 20.31 26.26 -21.45
C LEU A 63 19.62 25.56 -20.27
N VAL A 64 18.87 24.49 -20.54
CA VAL A 64 18.21 23.69 -19.49
C VAL A 64 19.27 23.05 -18.59
N LEU A 65 20.28 22.40 -19.14
CA LEU A 65 21.33 21.73 -18.36
C LEU A 65 22.10 22.71 -17.45
N ARG A 66 22.43 23.91 -17.95
CA ARG A 66 23.11 24.96 -17.16
C ARG A 66 22.28 25.50 -15.99
N SER A 67 20.96 25.33 -15.99
CA SER A 67 20.11 25.77 -14.88
C SER A 67 20.27 24.90 -13.62
N GLY A 68 20.97 23.76 -13.71
CA GLY A 68 21.14 22.81 -12.61
C GLY A 68 19.95 21.85 -12.42
N GLU A 69 18.98 21.89 -13.33
CA GLU A 69 17.73 21.12 -13.28
C GLU A 69 17.70 19.99 -14.32
N ALA A 70 18.86 19.39 -14.61
CA ALA A 70 19.04 18.43 -15.70
C ALA A 70 18.15 17.17 -15.63
N ALA A 71 17.61 16.82 -14.46
CA ALA A 71 16.74 15.64 -14.25
C ALA A 71 15.24 15.98 -14.30
N ASN A 72 14.88 17.21 -14.68
CA ASN A 72 13.51 17.69 -14.73
C ASN A 72 12.98 17.64 -16.16
N ASP A 73 11.68 17.33 -16.30
CA ASP A 73 10.96 17.60 -17.55
C ASP A 73 10.95 19.12 -17.76
N VAL A 74 10.83 19.53 -19.01
CA VAL A 74 10.91 20.95 -19.37
C VAL A 74 9.54 21.44 -19.79
N ARG A 75 9.20 22.67 -19.45
CA ARG A 75 8.05 23.37 -20.02
C ARG A 75 8.56 24.62 -20.73
N ILE A 76 8.34 24.68 -22.04
CA ILE A 76 8.70 25.81 -22.87
C ILE A 76 7.53 26.80 -22.85
N LEU A 77 7.78 27.95 -22.24
CA LEU A 77 6.84 29.04 -22.15
C LEU A 77 7.01 29.92 -23.39
N THR A 78 6.38 29.52 -24.49
CA THR A 78 6.31 30.29 -25.74
C THR A 78 4.90 30.23 -26.27
N ASP A 79 4.45 31.32 -26.86
CA ASP A 79 3.21 31.35 -27.63
C ASP A 79 3.35 30.45 -28.87
N ASP A 80 2.24 29.87 -29.30
CA ASP A 80 2.15 28.98 -30.48
C ASP A 80 3.24 27.87 -30.51
N GLY A 81 3.62 27.33 -29.34
CA GLY A 81 4.73 26.39 -29.19
C GLY A 81 4.66 25.15 -30.09
N ALA A 82 3.45 24.71 -30.47
CA ALA A 82 3.21 23.62 -31.39
C ALA A 82 3.81 23.85 -32.80
N ARG A 83 4.08 25.09 -33.20
CA ARG A 83 4.76 25.40 -34.46
C ARG A 83 6.22 24.97 -34.48
N HIS A 84 6.78 24.63 -33.32
CA HIS A 84 8.17 24.22 -33.15
C HIS A 84 8.32 22.77 -32.69
N LEU A 85 7.31 21.91 -32.94
CA LEU A 85 7.33 20.51 -32.48
C LEU A 85 8.55 19.71 -32.97
N GLU A 86 9.02 19.94 -34.20
CA GLU A 86 10.22 19.27 -34.72
C GLU A 86 11.47 19.63 -33.91
N LEU A 87 11.75 20.92 -33.77
CA LEU A 87 12.85 21.46 -32.95
C LEU A 87 12.76 20.97 -31.50
N LEU A 88 11.57 21.03 -30.90
CA LEU A 88 11.34 20.66 -29.50
C LEU A 88 11.31 19.14 -29.28
N GLY A 89 11.04 18.35 -30.32
CA GLY A 89 11.24 16.91 -30.35
C GLY A 89 12.72 16.54 -30.29
N GLU A 90 13.58 17.26 -31.02
CA GLU A 90 15.04 17.11 -30.92
C GLU A 90 15.55 17.52 -29.52
N VAL A 91 15.00 18.59 -28.93
CA VAL A 91 15.30 18.97 -27.54
C VAL A 91 14.92 17.87 -26.56
N ALA A 92 13.73 17.28 -26.69
CA ALA A 92 13.28 16.17 -25.86
C ALA A 92 14.22 14.96 -26.00
N GLY A 93 14.67 14.65 -27.22
CA GLY A 93 15.68 13.63 -27.51
C GLY A 93 17.01 13.88 -26.80
N LEU A 94 17.57 15.09 -26.94
CA LEU A 94 18.85 15.48 -26.33
C LEU A 94 18.81 15.47 -24.79
N LEU A 95 17.66 15.80 -24.20
CA LEU A 95 17.48 15.79 -22.74
C LEU A 95 17.05 14.44 -22.19
N ALA A 96 16.58 13.51 -23.04
CA ALA A 96 15.90 12.28 -22.63
C ALA A 96 14.72 12.51 -21.65
N HIS A 97 14.04 13.65 -21.78
CA HIS A 97 12.96 14.10 -20.90
C HIS A 97 11.75 14.61 -21.68
N ASP A 98 10.58 14.62 -21.01
CA ASP A 98 9.37 15.16 -21.62
C ASP A 98 9.47 16.69 -21.71
N VAL A 99 8.97 17.26 -22.81
CA VAL A 99 8.89 18.71 -23.03
C VAL A 99 7.43 19.12 -23.20
N LEU A 100 6.93 19.98 -22.31
CA LEU A 100 5.59 20.54 -22.36
C LEU A 100 5.60 21.84 -23.18
N VAL A 101 4.70 21.95 -24.15
CA VAL A 101 4.62 23.11 -25.06
C VAL A 101 3.19 23.60 -25.19
N GLY A 102 3.01 24.91 -25.45
CA GLY A 102 1.71 25.47 -25.76
C GLY A 102 1.17 24.96 -27.11
N PRO A 103 -0.13 24.69 -27.26
CA PRO A 103 -0.72 24.34 -28.55
C PRO A 103 -0.69 25.51 -29.56
N ASP A 104 -0.99 25.24 -30.83
CA ASP A 104 -1.11 26.29 -31.85
C ASP A 104 -2.33 27.18 -31.54
N GLY A 105 -2.21 28.48 -31.77
CA GLY A 105 -3.20 29.49 -31.39
C GLY A 105 -3.17 29.89 -29.91
N ALA A 106 -2.25 29.33 -29.11
CA ALA A 106 -2.17 29.61 -27.68
C ALA A 106 -1.29 30.81 -27.35
N GLU A 107 -1.75 31.61 -26.39
CA GLU A 107 -0.99 32.64 -25.68
C GLU A 107 -0.73 32.16 -24.24
N ILE A 108 0.52 32.16 -23.80
CA ILE A 108 0.88 31.72 -22.45
C ILE A 108 0.67 32.86 -21.46
N ARG A 109 -0.28 32.69 -20.54
CA ARG A 109 -0.61 33.69 -19.53
C ARG A 109 -0.45 33.17 -18.10
N HIS A 110 -0.32 34.12 -17.17
CA HIS A 110 -0.38 33.84 -15.74
C HIS A 110 -1.83 33.74 -15.26
N HIS A 111 -2.15 32.63 -14.58
CA HIS A 111 -3.42 32.44 -13.91
C HIS A 111 -3.19 32.41 -12.39
N ALA A 112 -3.83 33.35 -11.69
CA ALA A 112 -3.84 33.36 -10.24
C ALA A 112 -4.67 32.19 -9.70
N GLY A 113 -4.18 31.52 -8.65
CA GLY A 113 -4.95 30.48 -7.96
C GLY A 113 -6.30 31.00 -7.46
N ARG A 114 -7.20 30.08 -7.09
CA ARG A 114 -8.58 30.40 -6.67
C ARG A 114 -8.69 31.47 -5.59
N ASP A 115 -7.67 31.62 -4.75
CA ASP A 115 -7.69 32.57 -3.63
C ASP A 115 -7.01 33.91 -3.96
N GLY A 116 -6.47 34.11 -5.17
CA GLY A 116 -5.81 35.35 -5.61
C GLY A 116 -4.47 35.66 -4.93
N THR A 117 -4.17 35.02 -3.79
CA THR A 117 -2.98 35.25 -2.97
C THR A 117 -1.88 34.18 -3.15
N GLY A 118 -1.93 33.42 -4.23
CA GLY A 118 -1.00 32.31 -4.51
C GLY A 118 -0.04 32.62 -5.65
N PRO A 119 1.09 31.88 -5.75
CA PRO A 119 2.01 32.01 -6.87
C PRO A 119 1.29 31.71 -8.20
N LEU A 120 1.64 32.46 -9.24
CA LEU A 120 0.94 32.44 -10.53
C LEU A 120 1.29 31.16 -11.31
N HIS A 121 0.32 30.57 -11.98
CA HIS A 121 0.53 29.42 -12.85
C HIS A 121 0.60 29.86 -14.31
N ALA A 122 1.57 29.37 -15.08
CA ALA A 122 1.52 29.47 -16.54
C ALA A 122 0.43 28.56 -17.09
N VAL A 123 -0.46 29.12 -17.91
CA VAL A 123 -1.60 28.45 -18.56
C VAL A 123 -1.64 28.88 -20.04
N PRO A 124 -1.73 27.94 -21.01
CA PRO A 124 -1.99 28.29 -22.40
C PRO A 124 -3.46 28.66 -22.53
N LEU A 125 -3.74 29.86 -23.05
CA LEU A 125 -5.08 30.30 -23.38
C LEU A 125 -5.21 30.39 -24.90
N ASP A 126 -6.32 29.89 -25.44
CA ASP A 126 -6.68 30.13 -26.83
C ASP A 126 -6.80 31.64 -27.06
N ARG A 127 -6.04 32.18 -28.02
CA ARG A 127 -5.91 33.63 -28.22
C ARG A 127 -7.26 34.31 -28.51
N VAL A 128 -8.17 33.61 -29.19
CA VAL A 128 -9.46 34.16 -29.63
C VAL A 128 -10.51 34.04 -28.52
N THR A 129 -10.67 32.83 -27.98
CA THR A 129 -11.74 32.49 -27.03
C THR A 129 -11.35 32.72 -25.57
N GLN A 130 -10.06 32.94 -25.30
CA GLN A 130 -9.47 33.06 -23.96
C GLN A 130 -9.71 31.83 -23.07
N ARG A 131 -10.09 30.69 -23.66
CA ARG A 131 -10.31 29.43 -22.94
C ARG A 131 -8.97 28.74 -22.69
N ALA A 132 -8.83 28.13 -21.51
CA ALA A 132 -7.64 27.35 -21.19
C ALA A 132 -7.53 26.12 -22.10
N MET A 133 -6.35 25.94 -22.70
CA MET A 133 -5.98 24.79 -23.52
C MET A 133 -5.00 23.92 -22.75
N ASP A 134 -4.99 22.61 -23.02
CA ASP A 134 -4.02 21.71 -22.42
C ASP A 134 -2.65 21.82 -23.11
N TRP A 135 -1.60 21.78 -22.29
CA TRP A 135 -0.22 21.64 -22.78
C TRP A 135 -0.07 20.36 -23.60
N LEU A 136 0.65 20.46 -24.71
CA LEU A 136 1.09 19.30 -25.49
C LEU A 136 2.34 18.72 -24.84
N VAL A 137 2.42 17.38 -24.74
CA VAL A 137 3.59 16.68 -24.21
C VAL A 137 4.38 16.10 -25.38
N VAL A 138 5.55 16.69 -25.64
CA VAL A 138 6.53 16.20 -26.61
C VAL A 138 7.45 15.23 -25.87
N GLN A 139 7.43 13.96 -26.27
CA GLN A 139 8.28 12.93 -25.69
C GLN A 139 9.55 12.76 -26.53
N PRO A 140 10.66 12.26 -25.95
CA PRO A 140 11.84 11.89 -26.74
C PRO A 140 11.44 10.89 -27.83
N PRO A 141 11.81 11.07 -29.10
CA PRO A 141 11.30 10.26 -30.22
C PRO A 141 11.47 8.76 -30.01
N ASP A 142 12.64 8.32 -29.53
CA ASP A 142 12.96 6.90 -29.29
C ASP A 142 12.28 6.31 -28.05
N LEU A 143 11.67 7.16 -27.21
CA LEU A 143 11.03 6.79 -25.94
C LEU A 143 9.55 7.18 -25.90
N ALA A 144 8.96 7.51 -27.05
CA ALA A 144 7.59 7.94 -27.17
C ALA A 144 6.62 6.78 -26.91
N THR A 145 5.64 7.00 -26.01
CA THR A 145 4.65 6.01 -25.61
C THR A 145 3.31 6.66 -25.29
N PRO A 146 2.19 5.91 -25.38
CA PRO A 146 0.89 6.38 -24.89
C PRO A 146 0.76 6.32 -23.36
N LEU A 147 1.77 5.81 -22.65
CA LEU A 147 1.72 5.69 -21.20
C LEU A 147 1.79 7.07 -20.52
N PRO A 148 1.18 7.22 -19.33
CA PRO A 148 1.14 8.50 -18.64
C PRO A 148 2.53 9.03 -18.28
N GLY A 149 2.75 10.34 -18.48
CA GLY A 149 3.95 11.05 -18.01
C GLY A 149 3.95 11.39 -16.52
N TRP A 150 5.00 12.09 -16.06
CA TRP A 150 5.17 12.48 -14.66
C TRP A 150 4.10 13.46 -14.18
N PHE A 151 3.67 14.33 -15.09
CA PHE A 151 2.67 15.34 -14.86
C PHE A 151 1.32 14.94 -15.44
N THR A 152 0.25 15.38 -14.79
CA THR A 152 -1.08 15.49 -15.38
C THR A 152 -1.27 16.90 -15.87
N VAL A 153 -1.82 17.03 -17.07
CA VAL A 153 -2.24 18.29 -17.66
C VAL A 153 -3.77 18.27 -17.69
N GLU A 154 -4.40 19.26 -17.06
CA GLU A 154 -5.86 19.37 -17.03
C GLU A 154 -6.26 20.85 -16.99
N ARG A 155 -7.03 21.29 -17.98
CA ARG A 155 -7.47 22.69 -18.16
C ARG A 155 -6.30 23.67 -18.18
N GLY A 156 -5.24 23.29 -18.89
CA GLY A 156 -4.00 24.06 -19.01
C GLY A 156 -3.15 24.13 -17.74
N LEU A 157 -3.53 23.45 -16.65
CA LEU A 157 -2.73 23.36 -15.44
C LEU A 157 -1.87 22.10 -15.44
N VAL A 158 -0.57 22.29 -15.28
CA VAL A 158 0.39 21.22 -15.04
C VAL A 158 0.44 20.91 -13.56
N ARG A 159 0.26 19.63 -13.20
CA ARG A 159 0.35 19.16 -11.81
C ARG A 159 1.16 17.86 -11.75
N PRO A 160 2.07 17.69 -10.78
CA PRO A 160 2.68 16.40 -10.57
C PRO A 160 1.56 15.41 -10.20
N ARG A 161 1.67 14.18 -10.68
CA ARG A 161 0.84 13.08 -10.18
C ARG A 161 1.09 12.90 -8.67
N LYS A 162 0.27 12.08 -8.01
CA LYS A 162 0.37 11.87 -6.56
C LYS A 162 0.60 10.40 -6.26
N GLY A 163 1.29 10.14 -5.15
CA GLY A 163 1.58 8.79 -4.69
C GLY A 163 2.86 8.23 -5.30
N VAL A 164 3.00 6.92 -5.19
CA VAL A 164 4.13 6.16 -5.74
C VAL A 164 4.12 6.27 -7.26
N VAL A 165 5.32 6.37 -7.85
CA VAL A 165 5.49 6.36 -9.30
C VAL A 165 5.27 4.96 -9.83
N GLY A 166 4.10 4.73 -10.42
CA GLY A 166 3.68 3.46 -10.99
C GLY A 166 3.19 3.62 -12.41
N LEU A 167 3.67 2.78 -13.33
CA LEU A 167 3.20 2.71 -14.71
C LEU A 167 2.53 1.35 -14.93
N PRO A 168 1.32 1.31 -15.50
CA PRO A 168 0.61 0.06 -15.70
C PRO A 168 1.32 -0.83 -16.72
N LEU A 169 1.35 -2.13 -16.47
CA LEU A 169 1.70 -3.16 -17.45
C LEU A 169 0.47 -4.04 -17.74
N HIS A 170 0.48 -4.74 -18.87
CA HIS A 170 -0.46 -5.82 -19.16
C HIS A 170 -0.18 -6.99 -18.21
N GLY A 171 -0.88 -7.02 -17.07
CA GLY A 171 -0.66 -8.00 -16.00
C GLY A 171 0.41 -7.58 -14.99
N GLY A 172 0.60 -6.29 -14.71
CA GLY A 172 1.64 -5.89 -13.77
C GLY A 172 1.78 -4.39 -13.51
N LEU A 173 2.95 -4.03 -12.97
CA LEU A 173 3.27 -2.65 -12.61
C LEU A 173 4.77 -2.38 -12.75
N VAL A 174 5.14 -1.25 -13.35
CA VAL A 174 6.51 -0.72 -13.26
C VAL A 174 6.56 0.33 -12.16
N LEU A 175 7.39 0.09 -11.17
CA LEU A 175 7.77 1.07 -10.16
C LEU A 175 9.01 1.81 -10.67
N ALA A 176 8.99 3.14 -10.58
CA ALA A 176 10.09 3.97 -11.06
C ALA A 176 10.51 5.01 -10.02
N THR A 177 11.64 5.65 -10.29
CA THR A 177 12.09 6.87 -9.63
C THR A 177 12.00 8.03 -10.61
N ARG A 178 12.33 9.24 -10.18
CA ARG A 178 12.42 10.38 -11.11
C ARG A 178 13.50 10.16 -12.18
N ALA A 179 14.65 9.62 -11.78
CA ALA A 179 15.83 9.54 -12.63
C ALA A 179 15.67 8.55 -13.80
N ASP A 180 14.88 7.49 -13.62
CA ASP A 180 14.70 6.41 -14.61
C ASP A 180 13.29 6.37 -15.21
N PHE A 181 12.43 7.35 -14.91
CA PHE A 181 11.02 7.33 -15.28
C PHE A 181 10.78 7.20 -16.79
N VAL A 182 11.44 8.03 -17.60
CA VAL A 182 11.21 8.08 -19.06
C VAL A 182 11.66 6.78 -19.72
N THR A 183 12.85 6.30 -19.38
CA THR A 183 13.35 4.99 -19.85
C THR A 183 12.43 3.86 -19.40
N ARG A 184 12.03 3.80 -18.12
CA ARG A 184 11.11 2.78 -17.61
C ARG A 184 9.74 2.84 -18.29
N ARG A 185 9.27 4.02 -18.68
CA ARG A 185 8.02 4.17 -19.42
C ARG A 185 8.12 3.61 -20.83
N ALA A 186 9.22 3.91 -21.54
CA ALA A 186 9.48 3.33 -22.86
C ALA A 186 9.56 1.80 -22.80
N THR A 187 10.35 1.26 -21.88
CA THR A 187 10.54 -0.20 -21.76
C THR A 187 9.25 -0.90 -21.28
N ALA A 188 8.45 -0.27 -20.42
CA ALA A 188 7.14 -0.76 -20.03
C ALA A 188 6.17 -0.89 -21.21
N HIS A 189 6.19 0.05 -22.15
CA HIS A 189 5.34 0.02 -23.35
C HIS A 189 5.75 -1.09 -24.32
N GLN A 190 7.04 -1.42 -24.38
CA GLN A 190 7.56 -2.47 -25.24
C GLN A 190 7.27 -3.88 -24.70
N LEU A 191 7.07 -4.03 -23.39
CA LEU A 191 6.73 -5.31 -22.79
C LEU A 191 5.33 -5.77 -23.23
N GLY A 192 5.26 -7.01 -23.70
CA GLY A 192 4.03 -7.66 -24.17
C GLY A 192 3.11 -8.07 -23.02
N THR A 193 2.02 -8.75 -23.38
CA THR A 193 1.16 -9.37 -22.38
C THR A 193 1.87 -10.60 -21.84
N ALA A 194 2.07 -10.66 -20.52
CA ALA A 194 2.65 -11.83 -19.88
C ALA A 194 1.71 -13.05 -20.02
N SER A 195 2.28 -14.26 -19.93
CA SER A 195 1.50 -15.50 -19.86
C SER A 195 0.44 -15.42 -18.76
N GLU A 196 -0.70 -16.07 -18.97
CA GLU A 196 -1.80 -16.06 -18.02
C GLU A 196 -1.33 -16.50 -16.62
N GLY A 197 -1.65 -15.69 -15.60
CA GLY A 197 -1.25 -15.95 -14.20
C GLY A 197 0.14 -15.44 -13.80
N LEU A 198 0.96 -14.91 -14.73
CA LEU A 198 2.25 -14.29 -14.42
C LEU A 198 2.11 -12.78 -14.23
N VAL A 199 2.30 -12.31 -13.00
CA VAL A 199 2.35 -10.88 -12.68
C VAL A 199 3.77 -10.37 -12.84
N THR A 200 3.99 -9.30 -13.63
CA THR A 200 5.33 -8.69 -13.77
C THR A 200 5.44 -7.40 -12.96
N VAL A 201 6.44 -7.29 -12.10
CA VAL A 201 6.76 -6.04 -11.38
C VAL A 201 8.19 -5.61 -11.71
N ALA A 202 8.32 -4.48 -12.40
CA ALA A 202 9.61 -3.85 -12.60
C ALA A 202 9.95 -2.95 -11.42
N VAL A 203 11.15 -3.09 -10.86
CA VAL A 203 11.59 -2.32 -9.70
C VAL A 203 13.11 -2.18 -9.68
N THR A 204 13.63 -1.08 -9.15
CA THR A 204 15.08 -0.88 -8.99
C THR A 204 15.53 -1.50 -7.67
N ALA A 205 16.59 -2.28 -7.67
CA ALA A 205 17.22 -2.78 -6.45
C ALA A 205 18.34 -1.85 -5.99
N ARG A 206 18.36 -1.50 -4.70
CA ARG A 206 19.44 -0.68 -4.10
C ARG A 206 19.48 -0.84 -2.59
N ALA A 207 20.67 -0.81 -2.00
CA ALA A 207 20.88 -0.91 -0.56
C ALA A 207 20.18 -2.14 0.04
N GLY A 208 20.26 -3.27 -0.68
CA GLY A 208 19.64 -4.54 -0.27
C GLY A 208 18.10 -4.57 -0.26
N GLY A 209 17.42 -3.62 -0.89
CA GLY A 209 15.96 -3.59 -0.97
C GLY A 209 15.43 -2.99 -2.28
N PHE A 210 14.16 -2.63 -2.29
CA PHE A 210 13.44 -2.17 -3.48
C PHE A 210 13.28 -0.65 -3.49
N LEU A 211 14.00 0.05 -4.36
CA LEU A 211 13.94 1.50 -4.48
C LEU A 211 12.68 1.92 -5.26
N VAL A 212 11.85 2.75 -4.63
CA VAL A 212 10.60 3.24 -5.20
C VAL A 212 10.49 4.75 -4.99
N GLY A 213 10.18 5.47 -6.07
CA GLY A 213 9.94 6.91 -6.04
C GLY A 213 8.48 7.28 -5.76
N ASP A 214 8.27 8.53 -5.38
CA ASP A 214 6.97 9.20 -5.48
C ASP A 214 7.02 10.36 -6.49
N TYR A 215 5.86 10.76 -6.98
CA TYR A 215 5.75 11.87 -7.94
C TYR A 215 6.11 13.25 -7.35
N GLY A 216 6.37 13.32 -6.04
CA GLY A 216 6.96 14.48 -5.38
C GLY A 216 8.49 14.55 -5.51
N GLY A 217 9.11 13.55 -6.13
CA GLY A 217 10.55 13.44 -6.31
C GLY A 217 11.27 12.78 -5.14
N THR A 218 10.56 12.31 -4.10
CA THR A 218 11.20 11.56 -3.01
C THR A 218 11.36 10.10 -3.38
N GLN A 219 12.35 9.44 -2.79
CA GLN A 219 12.66 8.04 -3.03
C GLN A 219 12.83 7.31 -1.70
N ARG A 220 12.47 6.04 -1.68
CA ARG A 220 12.61 5.20 -0.49
C ARG A 220 12.93 3.76 -0.88
N VAL A 221 13.78 3.11 -0.10
CA VAL A 221 14.04 1.67 -0.17
C VAL A 221 13.00 0.93 0.68
N TYR A 222 12.31 -0.02 0.07
CA TYR A 222 11.27 -0.85 0.66
C TYR A 222 11.81 -2.25 0.95
N SER A 223 11.42 -2.80 2.10
CA SER A 223 11.60 -4.23 2.39
C SER A 223 10.57 -5.07 1.64
N GLY A 224 10.76 -6.40 1.56
CA GLY A 224 9.84 -7.31 0.88
C GLY A 224 8.39 -7.18 1.36
N GLY A 225 8.17 -7.17 2.68
CA GLY A 225 6.83 -6.98 3.25
C GLY A 225 6.25 -5.58 3.02
N GLN A 226 7.08 -4.54 2.89
CA GLN A 226 6.60 -3.19 2.56
C GLN A 226 6.25 -3.07 1.07
N LEU A 227 7.04 -3.70 0.19
CA LEU A 227 6.73 -3.78 -1.23
C LEU A 227 5.44 -4.59 -1.45
N ALA A 228 5.26 -5.72 -0.76
CA ALA A 228 4.01 -6.50 -0.79
C ALA A 228 2.79 -5.63 -0.47
N ALA A 229 2.90 -4.73 0.52
CA ALA A 229 1.83 -3.81 0.88
C ALA A 229 1.56 -2.74 -0.19
N LEU A 230 2.59 -2.31 -0.94
CA LEU A 230 2.41 -1.42 -2.09
C LEU A 230 1.72 -2.12 -3.27
N LEU A 231 2.00 -3.40 -3.46
CA LEU A 231 1.43 -4.21 -4.54
C LEU A 231 0.08 -4.83 -4.18
N GLY A 232 -0.56 -4.41 -3.08
CA GLY A 232 -1.77 -5.05 -2.54
C GLY A 232 -3.01 -5.01 -3.45
N ASP A 233 -2.98 -4.18 -4.50
CA ASP A 233 -4.03 -4.10 -5.52
C ASP A 233 -3.82 -5.11 -6.67
N LEU A 234 -2.66 -5.77 -6.75
CA LEU A 234 -2.36 -6.81 -7.72
C LEU A 234 -2.79 -8.20 -7.20
N PRO A 235 -3.24 -9.12 -8.08
CA PRO A 235 -3.68 -10.46 -7.69
C PRO A 235 -2.48 -11.39 -7.46
N LEU A 236 -1.62 -11.06 -6.50
CA LEU A 236 -0.34 -11.76 -6.29
C LEU A 236 -0.47 -13.12 -5.61
N TYR A 237 -1.61 -13.41 -4.98
CA TYR A 237 -1.68 -14.61 -4.16
C TYR A 237 -1.77 -15.88 -4.99
N GLY A 238 -0.87 -16.83 -4.72
CA GLY A 238 -0.79 -18.11 -5.43
C GLY A 238 -0.42 -17.96 -6.90
N SER A 239 -0.14 -16.73 -7.35
CA SER A 239 0.32 -16.43 -8.69
C SER A 239 1.84 -16.53 -8.76
N ASP A 240 2.36 -16.48 -9.97
CA ASP A 240 3.77 -16.28 -10.20
C ASP A 240 4.04 -14.77 -10.34
N LEU A 241 4.98 -14.24 -9.55
CA LEU A 241 5.42 -12.86 -9.59
C LEU A 241 6.83 -12.78 -10.18
N ARG A 242 6.97 -12.25 -11.38
CA ARG A 242 8.26 -11.98 -12.02
C ARG A 242 8.77 -10.60 -11.65
N LEU A 243 9.92 -10.53 -11.00
CA LEU A 243 10.61 -9.25 -10.76
C LEU A 243 11.54 -8.92 -11.92
N TRP A 244 11.25 -7.81 -12.58
CA TRP A 244 12.13 -7.20 -13.56
C TRP A 244 13.06 -6.21 -12.85
N LEU A 245 14.26 -6.70 -12.50
CA LEU A 245 15.28 -5.95 -11.79
C LEU A 245 16.69 -6.33 -12.27
N THR A 246 17.65 -5.49 -11.92
CA THR A 246 19.09 -5.80 -11.99
C THR A 246 19.59 -5.94 -10.56
N TRP A 247 20.27 -7.05 -10.25
CA TRP A 247 20.85 -7.24 -8.92
C TRP A 247 22.01 -6.29 -8.68
N PRO A 248 22.22 -5.82 -7.42
CA PRO A 248 23.40 -5.08 -7.06
C PRO A 248 24.66 -5.93 -7.24
N SER A 249 25.79 -5.30 -7.54
CA SER A 249 27.08 -5.99 -7.70
C SER A 249 27.73 -6.40 -6.37
N ASP A 250 27.34 -5.74 -5.28
CA ASP A 250 27.81 -5.98 -3.92
C ASP A 250 27.17 -7.23 -3.30
N LEU A 251 27.97 -8.11 -2.69
CA LEU A 251 27.51 -9.41 -2.19
C LEU A 251 26.59 -9.28 -0.96
N ASP A 252 26.84 -8.31 -0.07
CA ASP A 252 26.01 -8.11 1.10
C ASP A 252 24.64 -7.54 0.71
N GLU A 253 24.62 -6.61 -0.26
CA GLU A 253 23.37 -6.13 -0.86
C GLU A 253 22.61 -7.26 -1.57
N GLN A 254 23.31 -8.18 -2.26
CA GLN A 254 22.67 -9.37 -2.86
C GLN A 254 22.06 -10.26 -1.78
N HIS A 255 22.79 -10.62 -0.72
CA HIS A 255 22.22 -11.42 0.37
C HIS A 255 21.00 -10.74 1.02
N SER A 256 21.08 -9.44 1.26
CA SER A 256 19.97 -8.67 1.82
C SER A 256 18.76 -8.66 0.87
N LEU A 257 18.95 -8.43 -0.42
CA LEU A 257 17.87 -8.41 -1.41
C LEU A 257 17.24 -9.80 -1.60
N ALA A 258 18.02 -10.89 -1.54
CA ALA A 258 17.51 -12.25 -1.54
C ALA A 258 16.58 -12.51 -0.35
N ASN A 259 16.97 -12.06 0.84
CA ASN A 259 16.10 -12.11 2.03
C ASN A 259 14.82 -11.28 1.82
N GLN A 260 14.90 -10.13 1.14
CA GLN A 260 13.71 -9.33 0.83
C GLN A 260 12.81 -10.00 -0.23
N ALA A 261 13.36 -10.67 -1.23
CA ALA A 261 12.60 -11.43 -2.23
C ALA A 261 11.88 -12.63 -1.56
N ALA A 262 12.56 -13.35 -0.67
CA ALA A 262 11.94 -14.39 0.15
C ALA A 262 10.83 -13.85 1.05
N ALA A 263 11.06 -12.71 1.71
CA ALA A 263 10.02 -12.06 2.54
C ALA A 263 8.83 -11.55 1.70
N LEU A 264 9.07 -11.10 0.47
CA LEU A 264 8.03 -10.73 -0.48
C LEU A 264 7.18 -11.94 -0.87
N ALA A 265 7.82 -13.07 -1.24
CA ALA A 265 7.15 -14.33 -1.53
C ALA A 265 6.30 -14.79 -0.34
N GLU A 266 6.86 -14.75 0.86
CA GLU A 266 6.16 -15.14 2.08
C GLU A 266 4.96 -14.23 2.41
N THR A 267 5.09 -12.92 2.19
CA THR A 267 4.02 -11.96 2.50
C THR A 267 2.90 -12.00 1.47
N THR A 268 3.24 -12.20 0.20
CA THR A 268 2.28 -12.21 -0.92
C THR A 268 1.68 -13.59 -1.15
N GLY A 269 2.36 -14.66 -0.72
CA GLY A 269 2.06 -16.04 -1.06
C GLY A 269 2.30 -16.39 -2.54
N ALA A 270 2.96 -15.50 -3.29
CA ALA A 270 3.37 -15.75 -4.67
C ALA A 270 4.64 -16.61 -4.73
N THR A 271 4.89 -17.26 -5.86
CA THR A 271 6.25 -17.64 -6.23
C THR A 271 6.91 -16.43 -6.87
N VAL A 272 7.94 -15.88 -6.22
CA VAL A 272 8.67 -14.71 -6.71
C VAL A 272 9.87 -15.17 -7.54
N TRP A 273 9.83 -14.88 -8.84
CA TRP A 273 10.90 -15.17 -9.78
C TRP A 273 11.81 -13.96 -9.96
N THR A 274 13.11 -14.16 -9.81
CA THR A 274 14.14 -13.15 -10.08
C THR A 274 15.19 -13.72 -11.02
N PRO A 275 15.99 -12.90 -11.71
CA PRO A 275 17.29 -13.36 -12.20
C PRO A 275 18.14 -13.88 -11.03
N PRO A 276 19.18 -14.69 -11.25
CA PRO A 276 20.05 -15.14 -10.17
C PRO A 276 20.79 -13.96 -9.52
N PRO A 277 21.24 -14.07 -8.24
CA PRO A 277 22.01 -13.03 -7.59
C PRO A 277 23.21 -12.56 -8.43
N GLY A 278 23.32 -11.24 -8.61
CA GLY A 278 24.33 -10.60 -9.46
C GLY A 278 23.97 -10.52 -10.95
N GLY A 279 22.86 -11.13 -11.38
CA GLY A 279 22.35 -11.07 -12.75
C GLY A 279 21.34 -9.94 -13.01
N SER A 280 20.72 -9.96 -14.19
CA SER A 280 19.72 -8.98 -14.62
C SER A 280 18.53 -9.64 -15.33
N ALA A 281 17.39 -8.95 -15.33
CA ALA A 281 16.27 -9.28 -16.20
C ALA A 281 16.18 -8.24 -17.30
N GLU A 282 16.19 -8.69 -18.56
CA GLU A 282 16.26 -7.81 -19.73
C GLU A 282 15.18 -8.14 -20.74
N LEU A 283 14.68 -7.10 -21.42
CA LEU A 283 13.73 -7.23 -22.50
C LEU A 283 14.44 -7.77 -23.75
N ILE A 284 13.86 -8.80 -24.37
CA ILE A 284 14.37 -9.33 -25.64
C ILE A 284 13.80 -8.50 -26.79
N ASP A 285 14.70 -7.94 -27.59
CA ASP A 285 14.35 -7.21 -28.81
C ASP A 285 13.45 -8.07 -29.72
N GLY A 286 12.34 -7.50 -30.15
CA GLY A 286 11.37 -8.14 -31.05
C GLY A 286 10.42 -9.15 -30.40
N ARG A 287 10.75 -9.73 -29.24
CA ARG A 287 9.90 -10.76 -28.59
C ARG A 287 8.95 -10.19 -27.53
N ARG A 288 9.15 -8.93 -27.11
CA ARG A 288 8.33 -8.24 -26.10
C ARG A 288 8.22 -9.03 -24.78
N ASP A 289 9.25 -9.77 -24.40
CA ASP A 289 9.30 -10.58 -23.18
C ASP A 289 10.66 -10.47 -22.48
N LEU A 290 10.75 -10.93 -21.24
CA LEU A 290 11.94 -10.82 -20.40
C LEU A 290 12.72 -12.14 -20.31
N ARG A 291 14.05 -12.04 -20.44
CA ARG A 291 15.00 -13.11 -20.08
C ARG A 291 15.76 -12.80 -18.80
N ALA A 292 16.14 -13.83 -18.06
CA ALA A 292 17.12 -13.74 -16.99
C ALA A 292 18.52 -13.95 -17.57
N LEU A 293 19.43 -13.05 -17.21
CA LEU A 293 20.85 -13.11 -17.52
C LEU A 293 21.64 -13.22 -16.22
N ASP A 294 22.81 -13.85 -16.27
CA ASP A 294 23.77 -13.83 -15.18
C ASP A 294 24.63 -12.56 -15.19
N ARG A 295 25.69 -12.56 -14.37
CA ARG A 295 26.63 -11.43 -14.29
C ARG A 295 27.47 -11.25 -15.57
N ALA A 296 27.69 -12.32 -16.33
CA ALA A 296 28.41 -12.27 -17.60
C ALA A 296 27.52 -11.83 -18.77
N GLY A 297 26.20 -11.80 -18.56
CA GLY A 297 25.21 -11.48 -19.58
C GLY A 297 24.70 -12.70 -20.33
N ASP A 298 25.04 -13.91 -19.86
CA ASP A 298 24.61 -15.16 -20.48
C ASP A 298 23.19 -15.53 -20.00
N PRO A 299 22.32 -16.06 -20.89
CA PRO A 299 21.00 -16.51 -20.50
C PRO A 299 21.04 -17.64 -19.47
N VAL A 300 20.23 -17.53 -18.41
CA VAL A 300 20.24 -18.46 -17.28
C VAL A 300 18.86 -18.73 -16.72
N ALA A 301 18.77 -19.76 -15.88
CA ALA A 301 17.55 -20.10 -15.16
C ALA A 301 17.10 -18.96 -14.23
N TRP A 302 15.80 -18.66 -14.22
CA TRP A 302 15.22 -17.79 -13.20
C TRP A 302 15.26 -18.48 -11.83
N HIS A 303 15.54 -17.70 -10.80
CA HIS A 303 15.55 -18.15 -9.42
C HIS A 303 14.17 -17.95 -8.78
N ALA A 304 13.62 -19.00 -8.16
CA ALA A 304 12.31 -18.98 -7.54
C ALA A 304 12.40 -18.88 -6.00
N TYR A 305 11.88 -17.80 -5.44
CA TYR A 305 11.61 -17.67 -4.01
C TYR A 305 10.16 -18.06 -3.74
N ARG A 306 9.96 -19.09 -2.92
CA ARG A 306 8.62 -19.63 -2.63
C ARG A 306 8.25 -19.35 -1.20
N SER A 307 6.98 -19.01 -0.97
CA SER A 307 6.45 -19.04 0.39
C SER A 307 6.50 -20.46 0.94
N ARG A 308 6.68 -20.59 2.26
CA ARG A 308 6.59 -21.88 2.95
C ARG A 308 5.21 -22.55 2.83
N PHE A 309 4.19 -21.79 2.43
CA PHE A 309 2.83 -22.28 2.20
C PHE A 309 2.59 -22.77 0.76
N ALA A 310 3.53 -22.55 -0.16
CA ALA A 310 3.36 -22.96 -1.55
C ALA A 310 3.59 -24.47 -1.70
N SER A 311 2.52 -25.23 -1.96
CA SER A 311 2.60 -26.66 -2.26
C SER A 311 2.90 -26.93 -3.74
N GLY A 312 3.50 -28.09 -4.06
CA GLY A 312 3.66 -28.58 -5.44
C GLY A 312 4.91 -28.07 -6.17
N VAL A 313 5.05 -28.43 -7.45
CA VAL A 313 6.11 -27.94 -8.35
C VAL A 313 5.72 -26.55 -8.86
N PRO A 314 6.68 -25.61 -9.10
CA PRO A 314 6.35 -24.31 -9.68
C PRO A 314 5.58 -24.44 -10.99
N ALA A 315 4.60 -23.56 -11.22
CA ALA A 315 3.77 -23.59 -12.42
C ALA A 315 4.51 -23.12 -13.67
N LEU A 316 5.62 -22.40 -13.49
CA LEU A 316 6.51 -21.95 -14.55
C LEU A 316 7.84 -22.71 -14.53
N ARG A 317 8.47 -22.79 -15.69
CA ARG A 317 9.84 -23.29 -15.88
C ARG A 317 10.65 -22.30 -16.71
N THR A 318 11.97 -22.35 -16.57
CA THR A 318 12.86 -21.54 -17.40
C THR A 318 13.29 -22.31 -18.66
N THR A 319 13.30 -21.64 -19.81
CA THR A 319 13.89 -22.16 -21.06
C THR A 319 15.42 -21.99 -21.09
N PRO A 320 16.15 -22.65 -22.01
CA PRO A 320 17.58 -22.40 -22.20
C PRO A 320 17.92 -20.94 -22.53
N ASP A 321 17.00 -20.22 -23.17
CA ASP A 321 17.16 -18.78 -23.49
C ASP A 321 16.84 -17.86 -22.30
N GLY A 322 16.65 -18.42 -21.10
CA GLY A 322 16.35 -17.67 -19.89
C GLY A 322 14.93 -17.10 -19.84
N LEU A 323 13.96 -17.66 -20.58
CA LEU A 323 12.56 -17.21 -20.55
C LEU A 323 11.74 -17.98 -19.53
N LEU A 324 10.75 -17.33 -18.90
CA LEU A 324 9.75 -18.01 -18.07
C LEU A 324 8.55 -18.42 -18.91
N VAL A 325 8.28 -19.73 -18.96
CA VAL A 325 7.16 -20.32 -19.70
C VAL A 325 6.33 -21.25 -18.81
N PRO A 326 5.03 -21.43 -19.08
CA PRO A 326 4.21 -22.41 -18.36
C PRO A 326 4.83 -23.83 -18.41
N ALA A 327 4.82 -24.53 -17.27
CA ALA A 327 5.40 -25.87 -17.18
C ALA A 327 4.65 -26.92 -18.02
N GLN A 328 3.36 -26.70 -18.30
CA GLN A 328 2.53 -27.62 -19.10
C GLN A 328 2.74 -27.47 -20.62
N GLU A 329 3.37 -26.39 -21.08
CA GLU A 329 3.82 -26.29 -22.47
C GLU A 329 5.01 -27.25 -22.66
N ARG A 330 4.72 -28.50 -23.02
CA ARG A 330 5.77 -29.43 -23.49
C ARG A 330 6.46 -28.77 -24.69
N PRO A 331 7.81 -28.77 -24.75
CA PRO A 331 8.47 -28.33 -25.96
C PRO A 331 7.98 -29.22 -27.09
N ALA A 332 7.42 -28.62 -28.14
CA ALA A 332 7.20 -29.31 -29.39
C ALA A 332 8.58 -29.76 -29.85
N VAL A 333 8.90 -31.04 -29.65
CA VAL A 333 10.11 -31.63 -30.18
C VAL A 333 9.92 -31.62 -31.69
N VAL A 334 10.47 -30.61 -32.35
CA VAL A 334 10.68 -30.62 -33.79
C VAL A 334 11.76 -31.66 -34.02
N LEU A 335 11.36 -32.92 -34.17
CA LEU A 335 12.22 -33.95 -34.74
C LEU A 335 12.64 -33.40 -36.11
N PRO A 336 13.95 -33.26 -36.40
CA PRO A 336 14.39 -32.95 -37.75
C PRO A 336 13.89 -34.08 -38.63
N THR A 337 12.87 -33.80 -39.45
CA THR A 337 12.37 -34.74 -40.44
C THR A 337 13.53 -35.04 -41.37
N ARG A 338 14.11 -36.22 -41.22
CA ARG A 338 15.07 -36.77 -42.18
C ARG A 338 14.39 -36.70 -43.55
N PRO A 339 15.05 -36.19 -44.61
CA PRO A 339 14.46 -36.19 -45.94
C PRO A 339 14.11 -37.63 -46.30
N GLN A 340 12.81 -37.90 -46.38
CA GLN A 340 12.26 -39.19 -46.77
C GLN A 340 12.42 -39.28 -48.30
N PRO A 341 13.18 -40.24 -48.84
CA PRO A 341 13.26 -40.44 -50.28
C PRO A 341 11.90 -40.91 -50.79
N ASP A 342 11.38 -40.22 -51.81
CA ASP A 342 10.30 -40.62 -52.72
C ASP A 342 9.16 -41.44 -52.10
N ALA A 343 8.25 -40.76 -51.39
CA ALA A 343 6.89 -41.24 -51.21
C ALA A 343 5.98 -40.61 -52.29
N PRO A 344 5.19 -41.40 -53.03
CA PRO A 344 4.32 -40.89 -54.09
C PRO A 344 3.23 -39.98 -53.54
N ALA A 345 2.95 -38.91 -54.30
CA ALA A 345 2.04 -37.83 -53.94
C ALA A 345 0.66 -38.34 -53.46
N PRO A 346 0.13 -37.80 -52.35
CA PRO A 346 -1.23 -38.10 -51.92
C PRO A 346 -2.25 -37.51 -52.93
N PRO A 347 -3.41 -38.18 -53.14
CA PRO A 347 -4.44 -37.70 -54.05
C PRO A 347 -5.05 -36.37 -53.56
N PRO A 348 -5.57 -35.54 -54.47
CA PRO A 348 -6.11 -34.22 -54.15
C PRO A 348 -7.28 -34.33 -53.15
N GLN A 349 -7.13 -33.64 -52.02
CA GLN A 349 -8.19 -33.51 -51.03
C GLN A 349 -9.37 -32.74 -51.63
N SER A 350 -10.56 -33.32 -51.47
CA SER A 350 -11.82 -32.69 -51.87
C SER A 350 -12.08 -31.45 -51.00
N PRO A 351 -12.69 -30.38 -51.56
CA PRO A 351 -12.93 -29.14 -50.85
C PRO A 351 -13.85 -29.35 -49.65
N GLU A 352 -13.38 -28.89 -48.50
CA GLU A 352 -14.10 -28.92 -47.22
C GLU A 352 -15.36 -28.03 -47.30
N PRO A 353 -16.54 -28.48 -46.85
CA PRO A 353 -17.77 -27.72 -46.93
C PRO A 353 -17.69 -26.46 -46.04
N GLN A 354 -17.97 -25.30 -46.63
CA GLN A 354 -18.07 -24.04 -45.89
C GLN A 354 -19.19 -24.12 -44.83
N PRO A 355 -18.94 -23.62 -43.60
CA PRO A 355 -19.97 -23.53 -42.58
C PRO A 355 -21.06 -22.53 -42.99
N PRO A 356 -22.33 -22.79 -42.64
CA PRO A 356 -23.45 -21.92 -43.02
C PRO A 356 -23.34 -20.52 -42.38
N PRO A 357 -23.85 -19.48 -43.05
CA PRO A 357 -23.77 -18.10 -42.58
C PRO A 357 -24.52 -17.90 -41.27
N GLN A 358 -23.88 -17.20 -40.33
CA GLN A 358 -24.49 -16.85 -39.04
C GLN A 358 -25.64 -15.86 -39.22
N PRO A 359 -26.76 -16.03 -38.48
CA PRO A 359 -27.88 -15.09 -38.51
C PRO A 359 -27.50 -13.73 -37.90
N PRO A 360 -28.14 -12.63 -38.34
CA PRO A 360 -27.83 -11.29 -37.86
C PRO A 360 -28.17 -11.12 -36.36
N PRO A 361 -27.40 -10.28 -35.64
CA PRO A 361 -27.59 -10.06 -34.21
C PRO A 361 -28.94 -9.40 -33.92
N ARG A 362 -29.65 -9.91 -32.89
CA ARG A 362 -30.90 -9.31 -32.42
C ARG A 362 -30.62 -7.93 -31.78
N PRO A 363 -31.50 -6.94 -32.00
CA PRO A 363 -31.37 -5.63 -31.37
C PRO A 363 -31.50 -5.72 -29.85
N ALA A 364 -30.67 -4.95 -29.14
CA ALA A 364 -30.63 -4.90 -27.68
C ALA A 364 -31.92 -4.31 -27.10
N PRO A 365 -32.41 -4.82 -25.96
CA PRO A 365 -33.57 -4.25 -25.28
C PRO A 365 -33.25 -2.85 -24.70
N PRO A 366 -34.25 -1.96 -24.62
CA PRO A 366 -34.06 -0.61 -24.09
C PRO A 366 -33.73 -0.64 -22.59
N PRO A 367 -32.93 0.32 -22.10
CA PRO A 367 -32.54 0.40 -20.70
C PRO A 367 -33.74 0.70 -19.80
N PRO A 368 -33.78 0.13 -18.57
CA PRO A 368 -34.84 0.42 -17.60
C PRO A 368 -34.77 1.87 -17.09
N PRO A 369 -35.92 2.46 -16.68
CA PRO A 369 -35.95 3.83 -16.17
C PRO A 369 -35.20 3.96 -14.83
N PRO A 370 -34.63 5.15 -14.55
CA PRO A 370 -33.90 5.40 -13.31
C PRO A 370 -34.83 5.42 -12.08
N PRO A 371 -34.33 4.98 -10.90
CA PRO A 371 -35.11 4.99 -9.67
C PRO A 371 -35.35 6.43 -9.15
N PRO A 372 -36.46 6.65 -8.41
CA PRO A 372 -36.77 7.97 -7.84
C PRO A 372 -35.79 8.38 -6.73
N PRO A 373 -35.60 9.68 -6.50
CA PRO A 373 -34.69 10.20 -5.48
C PRO A 373 -35.21 9.95 -4.06
N PRO A 374 -34.31 9.74 -3.07
CA PRO A 374 -34.69 9.52 -1.68
C PRO A 374 -35.22 10.81 -1.01
N PRO A 375 -36.10 10.68 0.00
CA PRO A 375 -36.65 11.83 0.73
C PRO A 375 -35.59 12.53 1.60
N PRO A 376 -35.75 13.84 1.86
CA PRO A 376 -34.82 14.61 2.66
C PRO A 376 -34.83 14.20 4.15
N PRO A 377 -33.69 14.30 4.85
CA PRO A 377 -33.58 13.95 6.26
C PRO A 377 -34.36 14.93 7.15
N GLN A 378 -35.15 14.39 8.08
CA GLN A 378 -35.86 15.16 9.10
C GLN A 378 -34.91 15.64 10.19
N THR A 379 -34.99 16.94 10.52
CA THR A 379 -34.29 17.60 11.62
C THR A 379 -34.96 17.27 12.96
N LEU A 380 -34.17 16.78 13.91
CA LEU A 380 -34.58 16.58 15.32
C LEU A 380 -34.49 17.92 16.09
N PRO A 381 -35.39 18.19 17.06
CA PRO A 381 -35.40 19.42 17.83
C PRO A 381 -34.40 19.40 18.99
N ASP A 382 -33.78 20.55 19.24
CA ASP A 382 -32.86 20.83 20.35
C ASP A 382 -33.60 20.82 21.70
N GLY A 383 -33.07 20.06 22.66
CA GLY A 383 -33.50 20.05 24.07
C GLY A 383 -32.53 20.80 24.99
N PRO A 384 -32.99 21.36 26.12
CA PRO A 384 -32.32 22.44 26.82
C PRO A 384 -31.22 22.03 27.81
N TYR A 385 -30.30 22.98 28.00
CA TYR A 385 -29.17 23.04 28.92
C TYR A 385 -29.53 22.73 30.39
N ALA A 386 -28.72 21.88 31.04
CA ALA A 386 -28.64 21.76 32.50
C ALA A 386 -27.34 22.40 33.02
N GLY A 387 -27.46 23.11 34.15
CA GLY A 387 -26.45 24.00 34.74
C GLY A 387 -25.24 23.34 35.41
N PRO A 388 -24.36 24.15 36.02
CA PRO A 388 -23.03 23.74 36.44
C PRO A 388 -23.02 23.10 37.84
N LEU A 389 -22.33 21.97 37.97
CA LEU A 389 -21.97 21.39 39.26
C LEU A 389 -20.58 21.88 39.68
N ASP A 390 -20.56 22.42 40.89
CA ASP A 390 -19.41 22.85 41.67
C ASP A 390 -18.57 21.65 42.11
N LEU A 391 -17.23 21.72 41.95
CA LEU A 391 -16.29 20.67 42.31
C LEU A 391 -15.26 21.21 43.31
N GLY A 392 -15.52 20.91 44.58
CA GLY A 392 -14.59 21.06 45.69
C GLY A 392 -13.32 20.23 45.53
N HIS A 393 -12.23 20.79 46.05
CA HIS A 393 -10.86 20.32 45.96
C HIS A 393 -10.58 19.01 46.74
N GLY A 394 -9.74 18.17 46.14
CA GLY A 394 -9.04 17.07 46.79
C GLY A 394 -8.58 16.05 45.76
N SER A 395 -7.29 16.04 45.39
CA SER A 395 -6.74 15.27 44.28
C SER A 395 -6.15 13.91 44.75
N PRO A 396 -6.72 12.76 44.35
CA PRO A 396 -6.09 11.45 44.44
C PRO A 396 -5.49 10.98 43.08
N ASP A 397 -5.63 11.78 42.02
CA ASP A 397 -5.45 11.32 40.62
C ASP A 397 -3.97 11.10 40.20
N LEU A 398 -3.00 11.67 40.92
CA LEU A 398 -1.58 11.62 40.55
C LEU A 398 -0.89 10.29 40.90
N GLN A 399 -1.33 9.59 41.94
CA GLN A 399 -0.80 8.25 42.28
C GLN A 399 -1.40 7.15 41.38
N ALA A 400 -2.70 7.21 41.08
CA ALA A 400 -3.35 6.30 40.13
C ALA A 400 -2.76 6.43 38.71
N PHE A 401 -2.37 7.64 38.30
CA PHE A 401 -1.72 7.90 37.02
C PHE A 401 -0.27 7.37 36.95
N ARG A 402 0.52 7.50 38.02
CA ARG A 402 1.87 6.91 38.10
C ARG A 402 1.83 5.37 38.09
N ALA A 403 0.90 4.76 38.81
CA ALA A 403 0.70 3.31 38.82
C ALA A 403 0.29 2.78 37.43
N THR A 404 -0.61 3.49 36.72
CA THR A 404 -1.04 3.11 35.37
C THR A 404 0.08 3.21 34.34
N LEU A 405 0.95 4.23 34.42
CA LEU A 405 2.12 4.37 33.53
C LEU A 405 3.25 3.38 33.86
N GLN A 406 3.44 3.00 35.12
CA GLN A 406 4.39 1.95 35.52
C GLN A 406 3.91 0.56 35.08
N MET A 407 2.61 0.26 35.12
CA MET A 407 2.07 -1.02 34.63
C MET A 407 1.87 -1.07 33.09
N LEU A 408 2.12 0.01 32.35
CA LEU A 408 2.09 0.06 30.86
C LEU A 408 3.49 0.03 30.24
N ARG A 409 4.56 0.22 31.04
CA ARG A 409 5.87 -0.32 30.70
C ARG A 409 5.79 -1.82 30.93
N ALA A 410 6.15 -2.63 29.92
CA ALA A 410 6.55 -3.99 30.23
C ALA A 410 7.68 -3.87 31.26
N PRO A 411 7.57 -4.49 32.45
CA PRO A 411 8.76 -4.63 33.27
C PRO A 411 9.75 -5.44 32.42
N ASP A 412 10.96 -4.93 32.22
CA ASP A 412 12.10 -5.84 32.15
C ASP A 412 11.98 -6.66 33.44
N ARG A 413 11.63 -7.93 33.27
CA ARG A 413 11.47 -8.86 34.37
C ARG A 413 12.82 -8.86 35.09
N PRO A 414 12.93 -8.38 36.34
CA PRO A 414 14.16 -8.64 37.08
C PRO A 414 14.29 -10.16 37.17
N GLU A 415 15.44 -10.70 36.76
CA GLU A 415 15.81 -12.06 37.14
C GLU A 415 15.60 -12.16 38.65
N PRO A 416 14.72 -13.04 39.13
CA PRO A 416 14.51 -13.18 40.56
C PRO A 416 15.80 -13.72 41.15
N ALA A 417 16.33 -13.02 42.16
CA ALA A 417 17.28 -13.60 43.07
C ALA A 417 16.72 -14.93 43.58
N THR A 418 17.52 -15.98 43.43
CA THR A 418 17.23 -17.38 43.71
C THR A 418 16.81 -17.58 45.17
N ALA A 419 15.50 -17.44 45.45
CA ALA A 419 14.91 -18.06 46.62
C ALA A 419 14.53 -19.52 46.25
N PRO A 420 14.82 -20.50 47.10
CA PRO A 420 14.57 -21.91 46.80
C PRO A 420 13.06 -22.12 46.60
N SER A 421 12.66 -22.42 45.36
CA SER A 421 11.32 -22.92 45.07
C SER A 421 11.10 -24.23 45.83
N PRO A 422 9.91 -24.47 46.42
CA PRO A 422 9.55 -25.81 46.83
C PRO A 422 9.65 -26.70 45.60
N ALA A 423 10.39 -27.81 45.72
CA ALA A 423 10.72 -28.72 44.64
C ALA A 423 9.49 -28.97 43.75
N ARG A 424 9.44 -28.32 42.59
CA ARG A 424 8.62 -28.79 41.49
C ARG A 424 9.19 -30.14 41.13
N SER A 425 8.44 -31.20 41.41
CA SER A 425 8.68 -32.53 40.89
C SER A 425 9.00 -32.37 39.41
N GLY A 426 10.27 -32.56 39.05
CA GLY A 426 10.69 -32.56 37.66
C GLY A 426 9.96 -33.70 36.99
N SER A 427 8.90 -33.37 36.25
CA SER A 427 8.32 -34.32 35.31
C SER A 427 9.41 -34.60 34.31
N VAL A 428 10.07 -35.74 34.47
CA VAL A 428 10.90 -36.37 33.45
C VAL A 428 10.11 -36.24 32.13
N PRO A 429 10.70 -35.70 31.04
CA PRO A 429 10.00 -35.61 29.77
C PRO A 429 9.49 -37.01 29.46
N ALA A 430 8.16 -37.15 29.41
CA ALA A 430 7.53 -38.42 29.11
C ALA A 430 8.13 -38.93 27.79
N PRO A 431 8.39 -40.24 27.65
CA PRO A 431 8.97 -40.82 26.45
C PRO A 431 8.23 -40.31 25.21
N ASP A 432 8.99 -39.93 24.18
CA ASP A 432 8.49 -39.31 22.94
C ASP A 432 7.25 -40.05 22.44
N ALA A 433 6.07 -39.45 22.64
CA ALA A 433 4.84 -40.02 22.14
C ALA A 433 4.95 -40.15 20.61
N PRO A 434 4.62 -41.32 20.04
CA PRO A 434 4.82 -41.55 18.62
C PRO A 434 4.01 -40.54 17.79
N ALA A 435 4.67 -39.95 16.80
CA ALA A 435 4.01 -39.05 15.85
C ALA A 435 2.92 -39.83 15.10
N THR A 436 1.70 -39.30 15.09
CA THR A 436 0.57 -39.95 14.42
C THR A 436 0.26 -39.20 13.12
N ALA A 437 0.14 -39.92 12.01
CA ALA A 437 -0.33 -39.37 10.75
C ALA A 437 -1.83 -39.03 10.88
N VAL A 438 -2.20 -37.78 10.57
CA VAL A 438 -3.58 -37.31 10.72
C VAL A 438 -4.21 -37.06 9.36
N ALA A 439 -5.29 -37.77 9.05
CA ALA A 439 -6.06 -37.56 7.85
C ALA A 439 -6.79 -36.19 7.86
N PRO A 440 -7.02 -35.56 6.69
CA PRO A 440 -7.81 -34.34 6.61
C PRO A 440 -9.20 -34.50 7.25
N LEU A 441 -9.63 -33.49 7.98
CA LEU A 441 -10.95 -33.50 8.63
C LEU A 441 -12.07 -33.25 7.61
N PRO A 442 -13.26 -33.83 7.81
CA PRO A 442 -14.37 -33.69 6.87
C PRO A 442 -14.87 -32.24 6.78
N ARG A 443 -15.26 -31.82 5.57
CA ARG A 443 -15.82 -30.48 5.32
C ARG A 443 -17.26 -30.41 5.87
N PRO A 444 -17.61 -29.38 6.64
CA PRO A 444 -19.00 -29.16 7.05
C PRO A 444 -19.86 -28.73 5.85
N ALA A 445 -21.14 -29.09 5.87
CA ALA A 445 -22.14 -28.44 5.02
C ALA A 445 -22.21 -26.94 5.33
N LEU A 446 -22.59 -26.12 4.34
CA LEU A 446 -22.67 -24.67 4.48
C LEU A 446 -24.11 -24.20 4.37
N VAL A 447 -24.48 -23.19 5.17
CA VAL A 447 -25.76 -22.50 5.12
C VAL A 447 -25.52 -21.00 4.98
N LEU A 448 -26.39 -20.30 4.24
CA LEU A 448 -26.36 -18.85 4.19
C LEU A 448 -27.01 -18.27 5.44
N GLU A 449 -26.32 -17.34 6.08
CA GLU A 449 -26.86 -16.63 7.22
C GLU A 449 -27.57 -15.34 6.78
N ASP A 450 -28.82 -15.16 7.18
CA ASP A 450 -29.62 -14.00 6.77
C ASP A 450 -29.32 -12.71 7.54
N ARG A 451 -28.85 -12.82 8.79
CA ARG A 451 -28.63 -11.67 9.68
C ARG A 451 -27.22 -11.60 10.24
N ARG A 452 -26.61 -10.43 10.12
CA ARG A 452 -25.33 -10.10 10.75
C ARG A 452 -25.60 -9.48 12.13
N ALA A 453 -25.00 -10.04 13.18
CA ALA A 453 -24.93 -9.34 14.46
C ALA A 453 -24.17 -7.99 14.30
N PRO A 454 -24.64 -6.86 14.86
CA PRO A 454 -24.02 -5.55 14.68
C PRO A 454 -22.52 -5.51 15.05
N ALA A 455 -22.11 -6.38 15.98
CA ALA A 455 -20.75 -6.50 16.50
C ALA A 455 -20.03 -7.78 16.02
N TYR A 456 -20.04 -8.03 14.72
CA TYR A 456 -19.57 -9.30 14.14
C TYR A 456 -18.04 -9.52 14.18
N GLY A 457 -17.27 -8.52 14.60
CA GLY A 457 -15.80 -8.53 14.54
C GLY A 457 -15.29 -7.69 13.36
N PRO A 458 -14.56 -8.25 12.39
CA PRO A 458 -13.92 -7.46 11.32
C PRO A 458 -14.90 -6.64 10.49
N ALA A 459 -14.57 -5.36 10.27
CA ALA A 459 -15.48 -4.42 9.58
C ALA A 459 -15.69 -4.77 8.10
N TRP A 460 -14.70 -5.40 7.47
CA TRP A 460 -14.67 -5.76 6.05
C TRP A 460 -15.48 -7.02 5.71
N LEU A 461 -15.93 -7.79 6.71
CA LEU A 461 -16.77 -8.95 6.47
C LEU A 461 -18.19 -8.50 6.02
N PRO A 462 -18.71 -9.02 4.89
CA PRO A 462 -20.00 -8.60 4.35
C PRO A 462 -21.17 -9.05 5.22
N SER A 463 -22.32 -8.41 5.07
CA SER A 463 -23.61 -8.98 5.50
C SER A 463 -23.95 -10.19 4.63
N ARG A 464 -24.54 -11.24 5.23
CA ARG A 464 -24.84 -12.55 4.61
C ARG A 464 -23.60 -13.35 4.22
N GLN A 465 -23.22 -14.29 5.08
CA GLN A 465 -22.07 -15.15 4.88
C GLN A 465 -22.51 -16.61 4.79
N ALA A 466 -21.80 -17.39 3.99
CA ALA A 466 -21.88 -18.84 4.11
C ALA A 466 -21.16 -19.26 5.38
N VAL A 467 -21.80 -20.05 6.23
CA VAL A 467 -21.28 -20.47 7.53
C VAL A 467 -21.51 -21.97 7.68
N ASN A 468 -20.75 -22.64 8.54
CA ASN A 468 -20.93 -24.08 8.75
C ASN A 468 -22.33 -24.40 9.30
N ALA A 469 -23.04 -25.34 8.71
CA ALA A 469 -24.40 -25.75 9.12
C ALA A 469 -24.38 -26.73 10.32
N ALA A 470 -23.33 -27.54 10.42
CA ALA A 470 -23.16 -28.56 11.44
C ALA A 470 -21.87 -28.33 12.26
N GLN A 471 -21.79 -29.00 13.41
CA GLN A 471 -20.56 -29.03 14.20
C GLN A 471 -19.46 -29.78 13.44
N PHE A 472 -18.22 -29.28 13.50
CA PHE A 472 -17.05 -29.95 12.93
C PHE A 472 -15.78 -29.63 13.72
N HIS A 473 -14.69 -30.35 13.44
CA HIS A 473 -13.38 -30.12 14.04
C HIS A 473 -12.44 -29.44 13.04
N ALA A 474 -11.51 -28.64 13.53
CA ALA A 474 -10.46 -28.03 12.73
C ALA A 474 -9.19 -27.81 13.58
N PHE A 475 -8.10 -27.38 12.94
CA PHE A 475 -6.84 -27.03 13.59
C PHE A 475 -6.59 -25.52 13.50
N VAL A 476 -6.31 -24.88 14.63
CA VAL A 476 -5.90 -23.47 14.70
C VAL A 476 -4.41 -23.42 15.04
N VAL A 477 -3.65 -22.61 14.31
CA VAL A 477 -2.23 -22.39 14.63
C VAL A 477 -2.12 -21.63 15.94
N ALA A 478 -1.40 -22.23 16.88
CA ALA A 478 -1.05 -21.66 18.16
C ALA A 478 0.43 -21.26 18.20
N PRO A 479 0.80 -20.21 18.95
CA PRO A 479 2.21 -19.86 19.14
C PRO A 479 2.94 -20.98 19.88
N SER A 480 4.22 -21.15 19.59
CA SER A 480 5.09 -22.01 20.39
C SER A 480 5.29 -21.44 21.80
N GLY A 481 5.27 -22.31 22.83
CA GLY A 481 5.56 -21.96 24.22
C GLY A 481 4.47 -22.35 25.23
N SER A 482 4.70 -21.98 26.50
CA SER A 482 3.84 -22.23 27.67
C SER A 482 2.57 -21.37 27.69
N TRP A 483 1.88 -21.23 26.56
CA TRP A 483 0.64 -20.46 26.52
C TRP A 483 -0.51 -21.34 27.02
N SER A 484 -1.43 -20.75 27.79
CA SER A 484 -2.65 -21.43 28.21
C SER A 484 -3.81 -21.04 27.29
N VAL A 485 -4.63 -22.02 26.91
CA VAL A 485 -5.91 -21.78 26.22
C VAL A 485 -6.77 -20.74 26.97
N ALA A 486 -6.70 -20.74 28.31
CA ALA A 486 -7.42 -19.79 29.15
C ALA A 486 -6.99 -18.33 28.92
N ASP A 487 -5.72 -18.11 28.58
CA ASP A 487 -5.16 -16.79 28.31
C ASP A 487 -5.56 -16.24 26.94
N GLY A 488 -5.88 -17.15 26.02
CA GLY A 488 -6.25 -16.85 24.64
C GLY A 488 -5.06 -16.89 23.69
N ILE A 489 -5.37 -17.14 22.41
CA ILE A 489 -4.38 -17.19 21.34
C ILE A 489 -3.92 -15.74 21.06
N PRO A 490 -2.63 -15.43 21.19
CA PRO A 490 -2.14 -14.08 20.94
C PRO A 490 -2.26 -13.74 19.45
N GLY A 491 -2.86 -12.61 19.15
CA GLY A 491 -3.11 -12.18 17.78
C GLY A 491 -3.57 -10.73 17.69
N ALA A 492 -3.21 -10.04 16.62
CA ALA A 492 -3.66 -8.67 16.35
C ALA A 492 -4.98 -8.64 15.55
N GLU A 493 -5.51 -9.78 15.14
CA GLU A 493 -6.71 -9.88 14.31
C GLU A 493 -7.95 -10.15 15.17
N LEU A 494 -9.12 -9.65 14.75
CA LEU A 494 -10.40 -9.99 15.39
C LEU A 494 -10.99 -11.31 14.86
N PHE A 495 -10.14 -12.24 14.48
CA PHE A 495 -10.50 -13.59 14.02
C PHE A 495 -9.31 -14.53 14.18
N LEU A 496 -9.58 -15.83 14.15
CA LEU A 496 -8.59 -16.88 14.01
C LEU A 496 -8.75 -17.58 12.65
N VAL A 497 -7.70 -18.26 12.21
CA VAL A 497 -7.73 -19.08 10.99
C VAL A 497 -7.65 -20.54 11.42
N ALA A 498 -8.61 -21.32 10.95
CA ALA A 498 -8.72 -22.75 11.16
C ALA A 498 -8.48 -23.50 9.85
N PHE A 499 -7.85 -24.66 9.93
CA PHE A 499 -7.50 -25.53 8.80
C PHE A 499 -8.10 -26.92 9.03
N LEU A 500 -8.66 -27.53 7.99
CA LEU A 500 -9.14 -28.91 8.07
C LEU A 500 -8.01 -29.93 7.93
N ASP A 501 -6.95 -29.59 7.19
CA ASP A 501 -5.78 -30.42 7.00
C ASP A 501 -4.58 -29.82 7.76
N PRO A 502 -3.97 -30.54 8.71
CA PRO A 502 -2.78 -30.07 9.39
C PRO A 502 -1.56 -29.92 8.46
N ARG A 503 -1.58 -30.48 7.24
CA ARG A 503 -0.52 -30.24 6.23
C ARG A 503 -0.55 -28.82 5.66
N SER A 504 -1.66 -28.11 5.81
CA SER A 504 -1.82 -26.73 5.34
C SER A 504 -1.22 -25.68 6.29
N VAL A 505 -0.63 -26.11 7.42
CA VAL A 505 0.02 -25.22 8.40
C VAL A 505 1.55 -25.28 8.28
N PRO A 506 2.29 -24.24 8.73
CA PRO A 506 3.75 -24.27 8.68
C PRO A 506 4.34 -25.37 9.58
N ASN A 507 5.44 -25.98 9.13
CA ASN A 507 6.24 -26.91 9.95
C ASN A 507 6.73 -26.24 11.25
N GLY A 508 6.85 -27.04 12.31
CA GLY A 508 7.26 -26.57 13.63
C GLY A 508 6.20 -25.73 14.36
N SER A 509 5.00 -25.60 13.80
CA SER A 509 3.88 -24.94 14.49
C SER A 509 3.32 -25.81 15.61
N HIS A 510 2.74 -25.16 16.62
CA HIS A 510 1.82 -25.82 17.53
C HIS A 510 0.40 -25.68 16.98
N LEU A 511 -0.38 -26.74 17.05
CA LEU A 511 -1.78 -26.75 16.63
C LEU A 511 -2.68 -26.95 17.82
N LEU A 512 -3.77 -26.21 17.84
CA LEU A 512 -4.89 -26.44 18.71
C LEU A 512 -6.00 -27.08 17.89
N ARG A 513 -6.43 -28.29 18.24
CA ARG A 513 -7.64 -28.86 17.68
C ARG A 513 -8.84 -28.26 18.38
N VAL A 514 -9.78 -27.80 17.57
CA VAL A 514 -10.94 -27.05 18.03
C VAL A 514 -12.21 -27.71 17.52
N ARG A 515 -13.25 -27.68 18.35
CA ARG A 515 -14.61 -28.05 17.97
C ARG A 515 -15.41 -26.78 17.74
N ILE A 516 -16.03 -26.68 16.56
CA ILE A 516 -16.72 -25.50 16.08
C ILE A 516 -18.19 -25.87 15.91
N GLY A 517 -19.08 -25.26 16.70
CA GLY A 517 -20.53 -25.43 16.59
C GLY A 517 -21.12 -24.76 15.33
N PRO A 518 -22.39 -25.03 14.98
CA PRO A 518 -23.07 -24.43 13.83
C PRO A 518 -22.94 -22.91 13.78
N GLY A 519 -22.62 -22.37 12.61
CA GLY A 519 -22.37 -20.96 12.35
C GLY A 519 -21.16 -20.40 13.09
N GLY A 520 -20.22 -21.22 13.57
CA GLY A 520 -18.99 -20.74 14.21
C GLY A 520 -17.90 -20.28 13.23
N ALA A 521 -17.92 -20.80 12.01
CA ALA A 521 -16.87 -20.63 11.01
C ALA A 521 -17.40 -20.19 9.65
N ILE A 522 -16.56 -19.43 8.93
CA ILE A 522 -16.81 -18.97 7.56
C ILE A 522 -15.71 -19.54 6.67
N PRO A 523 -16.03 -20.33 5.64
CA PRO A 523 -15.01 -20.82 4.71
C PRO A 523 -14.39 -19.65 3.94
N MET A 524 -13.07 -19.61 3.89
CA MET A 524 -12.33 -18.56 3.20
C MET A 524 -12.70 -18.45 1.71
N ALA A 525 -12.96 -19.59 1.07
CA ALA A 525 -13.38 -19.67 -0.32
C ALA A 525 -14.74 -18.99 -0.59
N ALA A 526 -15.60 -18.82 0.43
CA ALA A 526 -16.88 -18.13 0.27
C ALA A 526 -16.80 -16.61 0.43
N LEU A 527 -15.63 -16.06 0.77
CA LEU A 527 -15.45 -14.61 0.89
C LEU A 527 -15.31 -13.98 -0.50
N ARG A 528 -16.35 -13.26 -0.94
CA ARG A 528 -16.48 -12.78 -2.32
C ARG A 528 -15.86 -11.40 -2.60
N ALA A 529 -15.62 -10.53 -1.62
CA ALA A 529 -14.95 -9.23 -1.85
C ALA A 529 -14.37 -8.59 -0.55
N HIS A 530 -13.28 -7.82 -0.71
CA HIS A 530 -12.60 -7.00 0.31
C HIS A 530 -11.92 -7.74 1.48
N VAL A 531 -11.41 -8.95 1.23
CA VAL A 531 -10.49 -9.59 2.16
C VAL A 531 -9.19 -8.77 2.22
N PRO A 532 -8.69 -8.37 3.41
CA PRO A 532 -7.42 -7.67 3.55
C PRO A 532 -6.31 -8.39 2.78
N ALA A 533 -5.41 -7.64 2.11
CA ALA A 533 -4.36 -8.21 1.26
C ALA A 533 -3.60 -9.37 1.94
N ARG A 534 -3.23 -9.19 3.21
CA ARG A 534 -2.55 -10.20 4.03
C ARG A 534 -3.31 -11.52 4.22
N LEU A 535 -4.62 -11.57 3.96
CA LEU A 535 -5.47 -12.76 4.09
C LEU A 535 -5.93 -13.29 2.73
N GLN A 536 -5.60 -12.60 1.63
CA GLN A 536 -5.92 -13.11 0.30
C GLN A 536 -5.29 -14.49 0.08
N HIS A 537 -4.18 -14.78 0.77
CA HIS A 537 -3.56 -16.09 0.79
C HIS A 537 -4.45 -17.24 1.26
N LEU A 538 -5.42 -16.96 2.11
CA LEU A 538 -6.25 -18.03 2.62
C LEU A 538 -7.41 -18.34 1.66
N ARG A 539 -7.67 -17.52 0.63
CA ARG A 539 -8.81 -17.71 -0.29
C ARG A 539 -8.66 -18.91 -1.22
N GLY A 540 -7.44 -19.23 -1.64
CA GLY A 540 -7.16 -20.41 -2.46
C GLY A 540 -7.20 -21.73 -1.69
N LEU A 541 -7.20 -21.66 -0.36
CA LEU A 541 -7.23 -22.83 0.51
C LEU A 541 -8.69 -23.19 0.81
N HIS A 542 -9.23 -24.16 0.08
CA HIS A 542 -10.58 -24.70 0.31
C HIS A 542 -10.79 -25.31 1.72
N GLU A 543 -9.71 -25.51 2.45
CA GLU A 543 -9.67 -26.09 3.78
C GLU A 543 -9.50 -25.04 4.89
N ALA A 544 -9.38 -23.76 4.53
CA ALA A 544 -9.23 -22.67 5.48
C ALA A 544 -10.59 -22.05 5.83
N TYR A 545 -10.78 -21.82 7.13
CA TYR A 545 -11.97 -21.21 7.72
C TYR A 545 -11.57 -20.05 8.61
N LEU A 546 -12.33 -18.95 8.56
CA LEU A 546 -12.25 -17.89 9.54
C LEU A 546 -13.13 -18.21 10.74
N LEU A 547 -12.61 -17.95 11.93
CA LEU A 547 -13.33 -17.97 13.19
C LEU A 547 -13.40 -16.52 13.73
N PRO A 548 -14.44 -15.73 13.39
CA PRO A 548 -14.55 -14.36 13.86
C PRO A 548 -14.66 -14.27 15.38
N ALA A 549 -14.10 -13.22 15.97
CA ALA A 549 -14.14 -12.94 17.40
C ALA A 549 -15.56 -13.05 18.01
N ALA A 550 -16.57 -12.55 17.30
CA ALA A 550 -17.96 -12.57 17.74
C ALA A 550 -18.58 -13.98 17.79
N ARG A 551 -17.89 -14.98 17.24
CA ARG A 551 -18.34 -16.38 17.13
C ARG A 551 -17.51 -17.35 17.93
N LEU A 552 -16.49 -16.87 18.64
CA LEU A 552 -15.62 -17.72 19.44
C LEU A 552 -16.34 -18.35 20.64
N ASN A 553 -17.53 -17.87 21.00
CA ASN A 553 -18.41 -18.56 21.95
C ASN A 553 -18.91 -19.92 21.42
N ARG A 554 -18.81 -20.19 20.11
CA ARG A 554 -19.14 -21.47 19.47
C ARG A 554 -17.91 -22.35 19.24
N VAL A 555 -16.75 -21.96 19.74
CA VAL A 555 -15.49 -22.67 19.52
C VAL A 555 -14.88 -23.10 20.84
N SER A 556 -14.68 -24.41 21.02
CA SER A 556 -14.04 -25.01 22.19
C SER A 556 -12.73 -25.70 21.81
N ALA A 557 -11.68 -25.48 22.60
CA ALA A 557 -10.41 -26.21 22.51
C ALA A 557 -10.60 -27.67 22.94
N LEU A 558 -9.99 -28.62 22.22
CA LEU A 558 -10.02 -30.04 22.57
C LEU A 558 -8.62 -30.55 22.93
N ASP A 559 -7.67 -30.44 22.00
CA ASP A 559 -6.36 -31.05 22.11
C ASP A 559 -5.27 -30.10 21.58
N THR A 560 -4.05 -30.24 22.07
CA THR A 560 -2.87 -29.55 21.54
C THR A 560 -1.91 -30.53 20.89
N PHE A 561 -1.29 -30.10 19.79
CA PHE A 561 -0.34 -30.88 19.03
C PHE A 561 0.89 -30.06 18.68
N ARG A 562 2.04 -30.72 18.52
CA ARG A 562 3.22 -30.21 17.85
C ARG A 562 3.32 -30.86 16.47
N VAL A 563 3.56 -30.06 15.43
CA VAL A 563 3.82 -30.58 14.08
C VAL A 563 5.27 -31.07 14.03
N ALA A 564 5.47 -32.38 13.97
CA ALA A 564 6.81 -32.97 13.79
C ALA A 564 7.24 -32.85 12.33
N ASP A 565 6.37 -33.30 11.42
CA ASP A 565 6.52 -33.25 9.98
C ASP A 565 5.17 -32.89 9.34
N PRO A 566 5.12 -32.44 8.06
CA PRO A 566 3.86 -32.23 7.36
C PRO A 566 2.92 -33.44 7.51
N GLY A 567 1.77 -33.23 8.15
CA GLY A 567 0.74 -34.27 8.35
C GLY A 567 0.97 -35.21 9.53
N HIS A 568 2.07 -35.05 10.27
CA HIS A 568 2.40 -35.86 11.44
C HIS A 568 2.34 -35.01 12.71
N LEU A 569 1.43 -35.37 13.60
CA LEU A 569 1.18 -34.64 14.84
C LEU A 569 1.65 -35.45 16.05
N VAL A 570 2.38 -34.78 16.94
CA VAL A 570 2.75 -35.31 18.26
C VAL A 570 1.82 -34.66 19.30
N PRO A 571 1.02 -35.43 20.06
CA PRO A 571 0.20 -34.89 21.13
C PRO A 571 1.04 -34.10 22.14
N ALA A 572 0.58 -32.90 22.51
CA ALA A 572 1.26 -32.03 23.46
C ALA A 572 0.46 -31.84 24.77
N GLY A 573 -0.81 -32.24 24.80
CA GLY A 573 -1.68 -32.18 25.96
C GLY A 573 -3.16 -32.04 25.59
N GLU A 574 -4.04 -32.42 26.51
CA GLU A 574 -5.49 -32.27 26.41
C GLU A 574 -5.95 -30.91 26.93
N CYS A 575 -7.08 -30.41 26.43
CA CYS A 575 -7.72 -29.19 26.89
C CYS A 575 -9.09 -29.50 27.50
N ASP A 576 -9.47 -28.77 28.55
CA ASP A 576 -10.72 -28.98 29.29
C ASP A 576 -12.00 -28.51 28.55
N GLY A 577 -12.01 -28.49 27.21
CA GLY A 577 -13.17 -27.99 26.44
C GLY A 577 -13.37 -26.48 26.52
N ALA A 578 -12.39 -25.72 27.03
CA ALA A 578 -12.50 -24.29 27.27
C ALA A 578 -12.79 -23.50 25.98
N SER A 579 -13.67 -22.49 26.07
CA SER A 579 -13.93 -21.61 24.92
C SER A 579 -12.69 -20.80 24.56
N ILE A 580 -12.43 -20.69 23.27
CA ILE A 580 -11.25 -19.99 22.77
C ILE A 580 -11.41 -18.47 22.92
N ARG A 581 -10.28 -17.81 23.18
CA ARG A 581 -10.17 -16.35 23.25
C ARG A 581 -9.07 -15.87 22.31
N ILE A 582 -9.20 -14.64 21.83
CA ILE A 582 -8.10 -13.90 21.18
C ILE A 582 -7.49 -12.98 22.23
N HIS A 583 -6.17 -12.96 22.31
CA HIS A 583 -5.43 -12.01 23.14
C HIS A 583 -4.66 -11.03 22.25
N CYS A 584 -5.11 -9.78 22.18
CA CYS A 584 -4.39 -8.71 21.51
C CYS A 584 -3.17 -8.29 22.35
N ALA A 585 -2.12 -9.09 22.30
CA ALA A 585 -0.84 -8.79 22.91
C ALA A 585 -0.08 -7.71 22.11
N THR A 586 0.85 -7.02 22.78
CA THR A 586 1.76 -6.09 22.12
C THR A 586 2.71 -6.86 21.20
N SER A 587 2.38 -6.94 19.93
CA SER A 587 3.25 -7.43 18.87
C SER A 587 3.75 -6.28 17.99
N PRO A 588 4.82 -6.46 17.20
CA PRO A 588 5.25 -5.49 16.18
C PRO A 588 4.17 -5.11 15.16
N LEU A 589 3.11 -5.93 15.06
CA LEU A 589 1.97 -5.75 14.17
C LEU A 589 0.80 -5.01 14.85
N SER A 590 0.74 -5.01 16.18
CA SER A 590 -0.28 -4.30 16.97
C SER A 590 0.22 -2.93 17.45
N ILE A 591 -0.71 -2.03 17.78
CA ILE A 591 -0.38 -0.77 18.44
C ILE A 591 -0.98 -0.79 19.83
N ALA A 592 -0.14 -0.78 20.88
CA ALA A 592 -0.56 -0.74 22.28
C ALA A 592 -1.46 -1.92 22.73
N GLY A 593 -1.32 -3.12 22.13
CA GLY A 593 -2.22 -4.25 22.43
C GLY A 593 -3.66 -4.06 21.94
N LEU A 594 -3.85 -3.17 20.94
CA LEU A 594 -5.09 -3.04 20.20
C LEU A 594 -5.09 -3.95 18.96
N PRO A 595 -6.25 -4.47 18.54
CA PRO A 595 -6.36 -5.20 17.28
C PRO A 595 -6.09 -4.30 16.07
N ASN A 596 -5.92 -4.90 14.89
CA ASN A 596 -5.73 -4.17 13.64
C ASN A 596 -7.02 -3.45 13.18
N ASP A 597 -8.18 -4.03 13.47
CA ASP A 597 -9.52 -3.49 13.23
C ASP A 597 -9.92 -2.40 14.26
N VAL A 598 -9.05 -1.40 14.45
CA VAL A 598 -9.35 -0.22 15.30
C VAL A 598 -10.16 0.84 14.56
N ARG A 599 -10.85 1.70 15.32
CA ARG A 599 -11.46 2.93 14.77
C ARG A 599 -10.37 3.98 14.57
N ARG A 600 -10.24 4.45 13.33
CA ARG A 600 -9.20 5.40 12.93
C ARG A 600 -9.70 6.84 13.04
N TRP A 601 -8.76 7.75 13.36
CA TRP A 601 -9.03 9.17 13.52
C TRP A 601 -7.97 10.03 12.81
N PRO A 602 -8.37 11.17 12.22
CA PRO A 602 -9.76 11.56 11.95
C PRO A 602 -10.35 10.74 10.81
N THR A 603 -11.68 10.59 10.80
CA THR A 603 -12.40 9.86 9.74
C THR A 603 -12.39 10.59 8.39
N SER A 604 -12.12 11.90 8.40
CA SER A 604 -12.01 12.73 7.20
C SER A 604 -10.99 13.87 7.36
N GLY A 605 -10.42 14.28 6.23
CA GLY A 605 -9.59 15.48 6.12
C GLY A 605 -8.33 15.46 6.99
N THR A 606 -8.01 16.61 7.60
CA THR A 606 -6.92 16.76 8.58
C THR A 606 -7.49 17.47 9.79
N ARG A 607 -7.23 16.95 10.99
CA ARG A 607 -7.70 17.54 12.25
C ARG A 607 -6.53 17.93 13.14
N ARG A 608 -6.82 18.81 14.08
CA ARG A 608 -5.86 19.25 15.10
C ARG A 608 -5.92 18.29 16.30
N ALA A 609 -4.75 17.91 16.80
CA ALA A 609 -4.59 17.20 18.07
C ALA A 609 -3.38 17.76 18.81
N TYR A 610 -3.18 17.34 20.05
CA TYR A 610 -2.07 17.77 20.87
C TYR A 610 -1.28 16.56 21.39
N ALA A 611 0.02 16.72 21.58
CA ALA A 611 0.87 15.70 22.20
C ALA A 611 1.72 16.32 23.30
N LEU A 612 1.87 15.60 24.42
CA LEU A 612 2.84 15.93 25.46
C LEU A 612 4.09 15.07 25.28
N VAL A 613 5.24 15.72 25.16
CA VAL A 613 6.54 15.07 25.02
C VAL A 613 7.51 15.63 26.08
N PRO A 614 8.54 14.88 26.50
CA PRO A 614 9.59 15.43 27.35
C PRO A 614 10.25 16.66 26.70
N ALA A 615 10.54 17.69 27.50
CA ALA A 615 11.31 18.84 27.03
C ALA A 615 12.81 18.51 26.86
N SER A 616 13.31 17.52 27.60
CA SER A 616 14.65 16.97 27.43
C SER A 616 14.77 16.13 26.17
N ARG A 617 16.01 15.91 25.70
CA ARG A 617 16.37 15.05 24.55
C ARG A 617 16.01 13.59 24.80
N VAL A 618 14.73 13.27 24.65
CA VAL A 618 14.21 11.91 24.73
C VAL A 618 13.58 11.57 23.38
N PRO A 619 14.00 10.48 22.73
CA PRO A 619 13.42 10.06 21.47
C PRO A 619 11.92 9.78 21.63
N LEU A 620 11.17 9.93 20.53
CA LEU A 620 9.76 9.53 20.52
C LEU A 620 9.62 8.05 20.93
N PRO A 621 8.56 7.67 21.67
CA PRO A 621 8.33 6.28 22.02
C PRO A 621 8.28 5.39 20.76
N ARG A 622 8.99 4.26 20.79
CA ARG A 622 9.10 3.33 19.65
C ARG A 622 7.77 2.70 19.23
N GLY A 623 6.82 2.58 20.16
CA GLY A 623 5.48 2.02 19.90
C GLY A 623 4.47 3.07 19.46
N TRP A 624 4.11 3.97 20.36
CA TRP A 624 3.02 4.91 20.14
C TRP A 624 3.10 6.13 21.06
N LEU A 625 2.41 7.21 20.66
CA LEU A 625 2.33 8.48 21.36
C LEU A 625 0.86 8.80 21.69
N ARG A 626 0.57 9.13 22.96
CA ARG A 626 -0.75 9.63 23.37
C ARG A 626 -1.01 10.98 22.73
N LEU A 627 -2.19 11.12 22.12
CA LEU A 627 -2.70 12.39 21.65
C LEU A 627 -3.91 12.83 22.48
N TYR A 628 -4.16 14.13 22.48
CA TYR A 628 -5.30 14.78 23.12
C TYR A 628 -6.09 15.58 22.08
N ARG A 629 -7.42 15.58 22.15
CA ARG A 629 -8.24 16.42 21.26
C ARG A 629 -8.18 17.90 21.65
N GLN A 630 -8.03 18.16 22.94
CA GLN A 630 -7.86 19.50 23.52
C GLN A 630 -6.48 19.62 24.20
N PRO A 631 -5.95 20.84 24.38
CA PRO A 631 -4.73 21.04 25.17
C PRO A 631 -4.94 20.47 26.59
N PRO A 632 -4.10 19.52 27.06
CA PRO A 632 -4.17 19.02 28.43
C PRO A 632 -3.67 20.09 29.43
N PRO A 633 -3.90 19.93 30.74
CA PRO A 633 -3.32 20.80 31.76
C PRO A 633 -1.79 20.86 31.69
N VAL A 634 -1.22 21.97 32.18
CA VAL A 634 0.21 22.23 32.14
C VAL A 634 0.99 21.23 32.98
N GLN A 635 2.08 20.71 32.43
CA GLN A 635 2.98 19.79 33.11
C GLN A 635 4.42 20.29 33.00
N PHE A 636 5.05 20.60 34.14
CA PHE A 636 6.45 21.01 34.19
C PHE A 636 7.37 19.95 33.57
N GLY A 637 8.41 20.40 32.87
CA GLY A 637 9.35 19.53 32.15
C GLY A 637 8.79 18.88 30.86
N ARG A 638 7.59 19.27 30.41
CA ARG A 638 6.97 18.80 29.16
C ARG A 638 6.84 19.91 28.13
N LEU A 639 6.86 19.53 26.86
CA LEU A 639 6.45 20.34 25.72
C LEU A 639 5.06 19.88 25.27
N LEU A 640 4.20 20.85 25.01
CA LEU A 640 2.94 20.62 24.32
C LEU A 640 3.13 20.92 22.83
N LEU A 641 2.88 19.93 21.99
CA LEU A 641 2.92 20.07 20.53
C LEU A 641 1.50 20.12 19.98
N GLU A 642 1.18 21.15 19.20
CA GLU A 642 -0.04 21.18 18.37
C GLU A 642 0.25 20.51 17.03
N LEU A 643 -0.47 19.43 16.75
CA LEU A 643 -0.26 18.55 15.60
C LEU A 643 -1.40 18.69 14.58
N ARG A 644 -1.06 18.61 13.30
CA ARG A 644 -2.00 18.36 12.20
C ARG A 644 -1.94 16.88 11.85
N VAL A 645 -3.02 16.17 12.19
CA VAL A 645 -3.16 14.72 11.98
C VAL A 645 -4.03 14.49 10.74
N PRO A 646 -3.45 13.93 9.66
CA PRO A 646 -4.22 13.55 8.47
C PRO A 646 -5.17 12.39 8.75
N ARG A 647 -6.17 12.23 7.88
CA ARG A 647 -7.14 11.13 7.89
C ARG A 647 -6.48 9.77 8.16
N ASP A 648 -7.13 9.01 9.04
CA ASP A 648 -6.79 7.63 9.41
C ASP A 648 -5.37 7.41 9.97
N ARG A 649 -4.74 8.44 10.56
CA ARG A 649 -3.37 8.34 11.10
C ARG A 649 -3.26 8.05 12.58
N ALA A 650 -4.27 8.41 13.37
CA ALA A 650 -4.38 8.05 14.77
C ALA A 650 -5.48 7.00 15.00
N ILE A 651 -5.53 6.47 16.21
CA ILE A 651 -6.54 5.54 16.69
C ILE A 651 -7.43 6.28 17.67
N ASP A 652 -8.73 6.17 17.50
CA ASP A 652 -9.73 6.61 18.46
C ASP A 652 -9.97 5.50 19.49
N VAL A 653 -9.39 5.66 20.68
CA VAL A 653 -9.41 4.61 21.70
C VAL A 653 -10.82 4.40 22.22
N TRP A 654 -11.60 5.47 22.40
CA TRP A 654 -12.95 5.39 22.95
C TRP A 654 -13.88 4.64 21.98
N SER A 655 -13.91 5.11 20.74
CA SER A 655 -14.69 4.46 19.67
C SER A 655 -14.23 3.02 19.41
N THR A 656 -12.93 2.72 19.61
CA THR A 656 -12.41 1.35 19.52
C THR A 656 -12.88 0.48 20.68
N ALA A 657 -12.80 0.97 21.91
CA ALA A 657 -13.26 0.23 23.10
C ALA A 657 -14.76 -0.07 23.03
N GLU A 658 -15.59 0.89 22.61
CA GLU A 658 -17.04 0.67 22.41
C GLU A 658 -17.31 -0.38 21.34
N ALA A 659 -16.58 -0.35 20.22
CA ALA A 659 -16.71 -1.36 19.18
C ALA A 659 -16.27 -2.76 19.63
N LEU A 660 -15.34 -2.86 20.58
CA LEU A 660 -14.80 -4.12 21.10
C LEU A 660 -15.56 -4.65 22.34
N ALA A 661 -16.26 -3.79 23.08
CA ALA A 661 -17.05 -4.16 24.27
C ALA A 661 -17.96 -5.39 24.09
N PRO A 662 -18.71 -5.55 22.98
CA PRO A 662 -19.52 -6.76 22.76
C PRO A 662 -18.72 -8.04 22.47
N LEU A 663 -17.41 -7.95 22.17
CA LEU A 663 -16.56 -9.10 21.85
C LEU A 663 -15.93 -9.70 23.11
N THR A 664 -16.74 -10.35 23.94
CA THR A 664 -16.34 -10.90 25.27
C THR A 664 -15.21 -11.94 25.23
N ARG A 665 -14.91 -12.49 24.05
CA ARG A 665 -13.80 -13.43 23.82
C ARG A 665 -12.52 -12.77 23.31
N VAL A 666 -12.47 -11.44 23.25
CA VAL A 666 -11.27 -10.67 22.87
C VAL A 666 -10.71 -9.97 24.10
N ARG A 667 -9.49 -10.32 24.48
CA ARG A 667 -8.72 -9.62 25.50
C ARG A 667 -7.86 -8.58 24.82
N THR A 668 -8.08 -7.31 25.13
CA THR A 668 -7.36 -6.17 24.55
C THR A 668 -7.08 -5.10 25.61
N GLN A 669 -6.12 -4.22 25.35
CA GLN A 669 -5.85 -3.06 26.20
C GLN A 669 -6.84 -1.90 25.97
N ALA A 670 -7.78 -2.00 25.03
CA ALA A 670 -8.71 -0.90 24.70
C ALA A 670 -9.46 -0.34 25.91
N GLU A 671 -10.04 -1.21 26.74
CA GLU A 671 -10.78 -0.80 27.94
C GLU A 671 -9.85 -0.17 28.99
N ARG A 672 -8.66 -0.73 29.16
CA ARG A 672 -7.66 -0.17 30.09
C ARG A 672 -7.18 1.21 29.65
N LEU A 673 -6.94 1.39 28.36
CA LEU A 673 -6.59 2.70 27.78
C LEU A 673 -7.75 3.69 27.93
N ARG A 674 -9.00 3.23 27.77
CA ARG A 674 -10.21 4.00 28.02
C ARG A 674 -10.29 4.46 29.48
N MET A 675 -10.14 3.55 30.43
CA MET A 675 -10.10 3.84 31.88
C MET A 675 -8.95 4.81 32.24
N ALA A 676 -7.81 4.70 31.55
CA ALA A 676 -6.69 5.63 31.68
C ALA A 676 -6.91 6.99 30.99
N ARG A 677 -8.13 7.26 30.50
CA ARG A 677 -8.55 8.47 29.78
C ARG A 677 -7.68 8.77 28.55
N VAL A 678 -7.12 7.74 27.89
CA VAL A 678 -6.40 7.91 26.64
C VAL A 678 -7.43 8.06 25.52
N GLU A 679 -7.58 9.26 24.96
CA GLU A 679 -8.54 9.52 23.89
C GLU A 679 -8.04 9.02 22.52
N LEU A 680 -6.78 9.35 22.21
CA LEU A 680 -6.20 9.15 20.90
C LEU A 680 -4.79 8.56 21.01
N ILE A 681 -4.45 7.66 20.09
CA ILE A 681 -3.11 7.07 19.99
C ILE A 681 -2.53 7.29 18.59
N LEU A 682 -1.30 7.77 18.52
CA LEU A 682 -0.53 7.88 17.28
C LEU A 682 0.53 6.77 17.25
N GLY A 683 0.37 5.79 16.36
CA GLY A 683 1.39 4.75 16.16
C GLY A 683 2.66 5.32 15.55
N SER A 684 3.83 4.74 15.87
CA SER A 684 5.14 5.22 15.42
C SER A 684 5.29 5.30 13.89
N ARG A 685 4.65 4.38 13.15
CA ARG A 685 4.60 4.38 11.68
C ARG A 685 3.96 5.66 11.10
N SER A 686 3.16 6.39 11.89
CA SER A 686 2.50 7.63 11.48
C SER A 686 3.29 8.89 11.83
N TYR A 687 4.37 8.83 12.62
CA TYR A 687 5.08 10.03 13.09
C TYR A 687 5.57 10.92 11.93
N GLY A 688 6.14 10.33 10.88
CA GLY A 688 6.61 11.10 9.71
C GLY A 688 5.48 11.74 8.88
N ARG A 689 4.23 11.31 9.07
CA ARG A 689 3.05 11.80 8.32
C ARG A 689 2.27 12.88 9.07
N VAL A 690 2.54 13.06 10.36
CA VAL A 690 1.91 14.08 11.21
C VAL A 690 2.81 15.31 11.27
N ARG A 691 2.23 16.49 11.06
CA ARG A 691 2.97 17.76 11.05
C ARG A 691 2.80 18.51 12.35
N VAL A 692 3.89 18.99 12.93
CA VAL A 692 3.85 19.90 14.09
C VAL A 692 3.58 21.31 13.57
N ARG A 693 2.56 21.98 14.11
CA ARG A 693 2.18 23.35 13.74
C ARG A 693 2.72 24.38 14.73
N ARG A 694 2.67 24.07 16.03
CA ARG A 694 3.11 24.94 17.13
C ARG A 694 3.67 24.12 18.26
N ALA A 695 4.55 24.71 19.05
CA ALA A 695 5.04 24.15 20.30
C ALA A 695 4.83 25.16 21.43
N TYR A 696 4.51 24.64 22.61
CA TYR A 696 4.29 25.40 23.82
C TYR A 696 5.14 24.81 24.96
N PHE A 697 5.65 25.69 25.80
CA PHE A 697 6.43 25.39 26.99
C PHE A 697 5.55 25.62 28.23
N ALA A 698 5.78 24.83 29.27
CA ALA A 698 5.15 25.07 30.57
C ALA A 698 5.80 26.30 31.23
N ASP A 699 4.99 27.28 31.64
CA ASP A 699 5.42 28.47 32.38
C ASP A 699 4.33 28.86 33.37
N GLU A 700 4.64 29.02 34.66
CA GLU A 700 3.69 29.54 35.68
C GLU A 700 2.26 28.98 35.55
N GLN A 701 2.11 27.66 35.43
CA GLN A 701 0.82 26.96 35.25
C GLN A 701 0.05 27.23 33.93
N ARG A 702 0.63 27.93 32.96
CA ARG A 702 0.07 28.15 31.62
C ARG A 702 0.97 27.60 30.50
N TRP A 703 0.35 27.25 29.38
CA TRP A 703 1.09 26.89 28.16
C TRP A 703 1.53 28.17 27.45
N ARG A 704 2.81 28.50 27.53
CA ARG A 704 3.37 29.66 26.82
C ARG A 704 3.87 29.24 25.45
N ARG A 705 3.44 29.96 24.42
CA ARG A 705 3.83 29.65 23.04
C ARG A 705 5.34 29.86 22.88
N GLY A 706 6.02 28.85 22.33
CA GLY A 706 7.45 28.91 22.03
C GLY A 706 7.80 29.79 20.85
N ARG A 707 9.10 29.88 20.54
CA ARG A 707 9.60 30.47 19.28
C ARG A 707 8.88 29.84 18.09
N ARG A 708 8.74 30.61 17.00
CA ARG A 708 8.06 30.16 15.77
C ARG A 708 8.74 28.89 15.26
N VAL A 709 8.01 27.78 15.32
CA VAL A 709 8.48 26.49 14.82
C VAL A 709 8.07 26.35 13.36
N GLU A 710 9.02 26.01 12.49
CA GLU A 710 8.71 25.65 11.11
C GLU A 710 7.85 24.39 11.09
N SER A 711 6.74 24.44 10.35
CA SER A 711 5.85 23.30 10.22
C SER A 711 6.56 22.16 9.50
N GLY A 712 6.75 21.03 10.16
CA GLY A 712 7.42 19.86 9.60
C GLY A 712 6.98 18.54 10.24
N PRO A 713 7.54 17.41 9.78
CA PRO A 713 7.27 16.09 10.37
C PRO A 713 7.62 16.05 11.86
N LEU A 714 6.83 15.33 12.65
CA LEU A 714 6.97 15.26 14.10
C LEU A 714 8.39 14.93 14.60
N PRO A 715 9.09 13.90 14.07
CA PRO A 715 10.46 13.59 14.52
C PRO A 715 11.44 14.74 14.24
N ALA A 716 11.40 15.32 13.03
CA ALA A 716 12.32 16.37 12.62
C ALA A 716 12.13 17.67 13.41
N VAL A 717 10.88 18.02 13.72
CA VAL A 717 10.57 19.20 14.53
C VAL A 717 10.96 18.98 15.99
N LEU A 718 10.68 17.81 16.55
CA LEU A 718 10.99 17.51 17.95
C LEU A 718 12.50 17.54 18.22
N SER A 719 13.33 16.94 17.34
CA SER A 719 14.79 16.97 17.49
C SER A 719 15.36 18.39 17.51
N ARG A 720 14.76 19.32 16.76
CA ARG A 720 15.13 20.74 16.77
C ARG A 720 14.71 21.43 18.06
N LEU A 721 13.49 21.17 18.54
CA LEU A 721 12.97 21.76 19.77
C LEU A 721 13.70 21.28 21.04
N GLN A 722 14.24 20.07 21.04
CA GLN A 722 14.99 19.49 22.16
C GLN A 722 16.49 19.75 22.09
N SER A 723 16.99 20.45 21.07
CA SER A 723 18.39 20.85 21.07
C SER A 723 18.60 21.97 22.10
N PRO A 724 19.68 21.92 22.91
CA PRO A 724 20.01 23.03 23.79
C PRO A 724 20.17 24.24 22.89
N GLY A 725 19.44 25.31 23.20
CA GLY A 725 19.66 26.58 22.51
C GLY A 725 21.12 27.01 22.73
N PRO A 726 21.71 27.78 21.80
CA PRO A 726 22.93 28.51 22.15
C PRO A 726 22.61 29.36 23.38
N THR A 727 23.24 29.02 24.49
CA THR A 727 23.21 29.79 25.74
C THR A 727 23.82 31.16 25.53
#